data_AF-A0A812QMR0-F1
#
_entry.id   AF-A0A812QMR0-F1
#
_cell.length_a   1.000
_cell.length_b   1.000
_cell.length_c   1.000
_cell.angle_alpha   90.00
_cell.angle_beta   90.00
_cell.angle_gamma   90.00
#
_symmetry.space_group_name_H-M   'P 1'
#
loop_
_entity.id
_entity.type
_entity.pdbx_description
1 polymer ?
#
loop_
_entity_poly.entity_id
_entity_poly.type
_entity_poly.pdbx_seq_one_letter_code
_entity_poly.pdbx_strand_id
1 'polypeptide(L)'
;MGERRRQGVHLDLAAETPLPESEGNSPVKRGADPGQGSSKRVATQSGGDAPKQGQVLVDMGDLAKLLEETGNKIMQAQREHLEARMGALEDLTGKRMASAETRLGTVESKVDALESKLDELNKKLEQGDRRGGDSERRLTLIYGGWPRDSRRQDILKQLQRALEKLQVWNLLDSEPFTTGPRRSTALSTFTPRAGEGTYETRRRMHDIIRAVSDNSVLLPGGKKLFATYAKSKPERDIASHAAWVKRAVAAIAPSEVQRLDMEYSTGGVWIGPSFVGSAKQPLPPGVAAADVLWDETKGGKHWIHVDGLARELGVSFPLYSWNAGGVAENNYARAISDLVERIPVDALILVQEVARQEAGWQRTTLEQWQSLQHREADAWRDTGLIYRPTQWRVMRRKVTPRGTWFRLRHITGTELWVGTAHFTPGTSQIVHAEQVSAHLQGLPPTQLPVLLGCDVNSVMSWASDEQGEGVPAAKNGKTFEFLSQCRSRGLTAIAPPAQDFETPTSCPRQDRRAGKQIDAILGARVRTGPLLIHQGSHKALGTDHELLEVRAAITEGHKGRPYQTSPKIWIGGITSVPQVLDQPALTALAAKCTRTKPGTAYKDPPEVQDAFHRARDTGVGADWTAARKQRKQVRASWERERLERATSGDWAAYRQLRKTNNEGWDMVFAEAHEGKDPHQVIHDHLAGIYSTGQVVPPLGPWEGDLQEFTMEELEQAVALGKKGKAIGVDGTSQEFLAGLVQVPGGKEERRSAPGKIDLHKAYDMVDRPALLTRLKASLGSIESPALFSYLAEQILEETRAEFEWTKRGQAFQGLELEEVLFMDDGVVWADSAKALGRKLEEWSQVLLRAGLSLNPAKCKVYLSPYATGPKEVRVAGTVIPQVPTLAIMGVPFRVGASSAELLAPFLQRTKDKFWALKHLLRASTPLQGRVQLLDRVVGVGLPVGYNDGGPLQATGLEQGTGNFQVQLFIPYSGMVDS
;
A
#
# COMPACT_ATOMS: atom_id res chain seq x y z
N MET A 1 -55.40 51.39 5.76
CA MET A 1 -55.02 50.94 4.40
C MET A 1 -54.45 49.53 4.58
N GLY A 2 -55.21 48.43 4.47
CA GLY A 2 -55.99 47.92 3.31
C GLY A 2 -55.04 47.01 2.50
N GLU A 3 -55.26 45.73 2.18
CA GLU A 3 -56.38 44.77 2.21
C GLU A 3 -55.78 43.33 2.15
N ARG A 4 -56.28 42.34 2.92
CA ARG A 4 -57.10 41.15 2.51
C ARG A 4 -56.60 40.40 1.25
N ARG A 5 -56.34 39.08 1.31
CA ARG A 5 -57.38 38.02 1.33
C ARG A 5 -56.90 36.69 1.97
N ARG A 6 -57.84 36.08 2.71
CA ARG A 6 -57.90 34.71 3.25
C ARG A 6 -58.81 33.84 2.35
N GLN A 7 -58.64 32.50 2.43
CA GLN A 7 -59.66 31.43 2.45
C GLN A 7 -58.88 30.14 2.85
N GLY A 8 -59.13 29.38 3.93
CA GLY A 8 -60.37 28.76 4.46
C GLY A 8 -60.61 27.45 3.70
N VAL A 9 -60.80 26.23 4.22
CA VAL A 9 -61.62 25.68 5.35
C VAL A 9 -61.24 24.17 5.48
N HIS A 10 -60.92 23.62 6.68
CA HIS A 10 -61.71 22.71 7.56
C HIS A 10 -62.32 21.43 6.92
N LEU A 11 -62.04 20.23 7.49
CA LEU A 11 -63.02 19.19 7.84
C LEU A 11 -62.39 18.01 8.62
N ASP A 12 -63.17 17.53 9.59
CA ASP A 12 -62.91 16.53 10.64
C ASP A 12 -63.37 15.09 10.27
N LEU A 13 -62.67 14.11 10.86
CA LEU A 13 -63.09 12.86 11.56
C LEU A 13 -63.98 11.74 10.95
N ALA A 14 -63.47 10.51 11.16
CA ALA A 14 -64.10 9.18 11.47
C ALA A 14 -64.82 8.41 10.31
N ALA A 15 -64.86 7.07 10.20
CA ALA A 15 -64.61 5.94 11.12
C ALA A 15 -64.32 4.60 10.38
N GLU A 16 -63.56 3.70 11.04
CA GLU A 16 -63.82 2.26 11.29
C GLU A 16 -64.02 1.15 10.19
N THR A 17 -62.95 0.34 10.00
CA THR A 17 -62.81 -1.15 10.14
C THR A 17 -63.55 -2.15 9.20
N PRO A 18 -63.22 -3.47 9.19
CA PRO A 18 -61.95 -4.21 9.39
C PRO A 18 -61.74 -5.34 8.33
N LEU A 19 -60.56 -5.97 8.26
CA LEU A 19 -60.42 -7.34 7.72
C LEU A 19 -59.41 -8.17 8.55
N PRO A 20 -59.62 -9.49 8.70
CA PRO A 20 -59.23 -10.24 9.89
C PRO A 20 -58.01 -11.15 9.73
N GLU A 21 -57.58 -11.60 10.90
CA GLU A 21 -56.52 -12.53 11.27
C GLU A 21 -56.68 -13.95 10.68
N SER A 22 -55.55 -14.63 10.45
CA SER A 22 -55.42 -16.05 10.82
C SER A 22 -53.95 -16.43 11.05
N GLU A 23 -53.56 -16.45 12.33
CA GLU A 23 -52.65 -17.46 12.89
C GLU A 23 -53.34 -18.84 12.77
N GLY A 24 -52.74 -20.02 12.71
CA GLY A 24 -51.39 -20.46 13.02
C GLY A 24 -51.51 -21.93 13.51
N ASN A 25 -50.70 -22.81 12.92
CA ASN A 25 -50.26 -24.13 13.42
C ASN A 25 -51.25 -25.32 13.58
N SER A 26 -51.08 -26.26 12.63
CA SER A 26 -50.72 -27.70 12.77
C SER A 26 -51.19 -28.55 13.96
N PRO A 27 -51.31 -29.87 13.71
CA PRO A 27 -50.63 -30.83 14.56
C PRO A 27 -49.73 -31.83 13.84
N VAL A 28 -48.87 -32.41 14.66
CA VAL A 28 -47.62 -33.16 14.45
C VAL A 28 -47.86 -34.68 14.56
N LYS A 29 -47.18 -35.45 13.69
CA LYS A 29 -46.53 -36.80 13.81
C LYS A 29 -47.29 -37.96 14.52
N ARG A 30 -47.16 -39.24 14.16
CA ARG A 30 -46.03 -40.18 13.93
C ARG A 30 -46.66 -41.44 13.26
N GLY A 31 -46.04 -42.21 12.37
CA GLY A 31 -44.93 -43.12 12.65
C GLY A 31 -45.43 -44.53 13.04
N ALA A 32 -45.09 -45.52 12.20
CA ALA A 32 -44.86 -46.96 12.46
C ALA A 32 -46.03 -47.99 12.42
N ASP A 33 -45.94 -48.88 11.40
CA ASP A 33 -45.96 -50.37 11.44
C ASP A 33 -47.12 -51.15 12.11
N PRO A 34 -47.19 -52.49 11.97
CA PRO A 34 -47.31 -53.33 10.77
C PRO A 34 -48.49 -54.32 10.94
N GLY A 35 -48.63 -55.32 10.06
CA GLY A 35 -49.09 -56.64 10.53
C GLY A 35 -50.13 -57.37 9.69
N GLN A 36 -49.66 -58.41 9.00
CA GLN A 36 -50.23 -59.75 8.95
C GLN A 36 -51.65 -59.97 9.54
N GLY A 37 -52.53 -60.45 8.67
CA GLY A 37 -52.87 -61.87 8.66
C GLY A 37 -53.52 -62.50 9.90
N SER A 38 -54.83 -62.73 9.74
CA SER A 38 -55.57 -63.94 10.12
C SER A 38 -56.36 -63.98 11.43
N SER A 39 -57.67 -64.21 11.20
CA SER A 39 -58.52 -65.22 11.83
C SER A 39 -59.33 -64.91 13.09
N LYS A 40 -60.59 -65.37 12.95
CA LYS A 40 -61.58 -65.80 13.96
C LYS A 40 -62.39 -64.66 14.62
N ARG A 41 -63.71 -64.66 14.33
CA ARG A 41 -64.83 -65.17 15.16
C ARG A 41 -65.12 -64.20 16.32
N VAL A 42 -66.32 -63.84 16.73
CA VAL A 42 -67.71 -64.27 16.50
C VAL A 42 -68.56 -63.28 17.32
N ALA A 43 -69.77 -62.96 16.86
CA ALA A 43 -70.95 -62.53 17.64
C ALA A 43 -70.85 -61.23 18.49
N THR A 44 -71.89 -60.41 18.67
CA THR A 44 -73.33 -60.53 18.41
C THR A 44 -73.95 -59.15 18.65
N GLN A 45 -74.97 -58.82 17.84
CA GLN A 45 -76.26 -58.16 18.18
C GLN A 45 -76.22 -56.79 18.88
N SER A 46 -77.09 -55.83 18.61
CA SER A 46 -78.46 -55.79 18.06
C SER A 46 -78.70 -54.33 17.64
N GLY A 47 -79.35 -54.01 16.52
CA GLY A 47 -80.80 -54.11 16.32
C GLY A 47 -81.34 -52.69 16.09
N GLY A 48 -81.65 -52.33 14.85
CA GLY A 48 -83.03 -52.09 14.37
C GLY A 48 -83.09 -50.64 13.87
N ASP A 49 -83.75 -50.24 12.79
CA ASP A 49 -84.75 -50.87 11.95
C ASP A 49 -84.63 -50.35 10.51
N ALA A 50 -85.02 -51.21 9.58
CA ALA A 50 -85.17 -50.96 8.15
C ALA A 50 -86.61 -50.42 7.87
N PRO A 51 -87.23 -50.53 6.67
CA PRO A 51 -86.68 -50.93 5.36
C PRO A 51 -87.26 -50.19 4.11
N LYS A 52 -86.61 -50.51 2.97
CA LYS A 52 -87.15 -50.86 1.62
C LYS A 52 -87.72 -49.76 0.72
N GLN A 53 -87.03 -49.48 -0.40
CA GLN A 53 -87.20 -50.11 -1.73
C GLN A 53 -88.52 -49.74 -2.40
N GLY A 54 -88.42 -48.81 -3.35
CA GLY A 54 -89.42 -48.55 -4.39
C GLY A 54 -88.72 -48.07 -5.65
N GLN A 55 -88.68 -48.92 -6.68
CA GLN A 55 -88.42 -48.55 -8.06
C GLN A 55 -89.41 -47.44 -8.47
N VAL A 56 -88.91 -46.31 -8.94
CA VAL A 56 -89.72 -45.34 -9.69
C VAL A 56 -88.91 -44.90 -10.90
N LEU A 57 -89.40 -45.29 -12.07
CA LEU A 57 -89.10 -44.73 -13.39
C LEU A 57 -89.21 -43.19 -13.28
N VAL A 58 -88.12 -42.46 -13.53
CA VAL A 58 -88.23 -41.02 -13.84
C VAL A 58 -88.38 -40.91 -15.35
N ASP A 59 -89.45 -40.21 -15.71
CA ASP A 59 -89.99 -39.99 -17.05
C ASP A 59 -88.98 -39.27 -17.97
N MET A 60 -88.88 -39.71 -19.23
CA MET A 60 -88.04 -39.09 -20.26
C MET A 60 -88.42 -37.63 -20.53
N GLY A 61 -89.66 -37.22 -20.20
CA GLY A 61 -90.08 -35.82 -20.26
C GLY A 61 -89.36 -34.92 -19.24
N ASP A 62 -89.03 -35.45 -18.06
CA ASP A 62 -88.32 -34.70 -17.02
C ASP A 62 -86.81 -34.65 -17.31
N LEU A 63 -86.25 -35.71 -17.92
CA LEU A 63 -84.86 -35.71 -18.39
C LEU A 63 -84.65 -34.73 -19.55
N ALA A 64 -85.63 -34.60 -20.44
CA ALA A 64 -85.59 -33.65 -21.56
C ALA A 64 -85.61 -32.19 -21.07
N LYS A 65 -86.45 -31.86 -20.08
CA LYS A 65 -86.45 -30.54 -19.45
C LYS A 65 -85.15 -30.25 -18.70
N LEU A 66 -84.58 -31.24 -18.01
CA LEU A 66 -83.29 -31.10 -17.32
C LEU A 66 -82.13 -30.92 -18.32
N LEU A 67 -82.18 -31.56 -19.49
CA LEU A 67 -81.21 -31.39 -20.59
C LEU A 67 -81.36 -30.03 -21.29
N GLU A 68 -82.58 -29.52 -21.45
CA GLU A 68 -82.82 -28.19 -22.01
C GLU A 68 -82.39 -27.09 -21.02
N GLU A 69 -82.69 -27.25 -19.73
CA GLU A 69 -82.22 -26.33 -18.68
C GLU A 69 -80.70 -26.37 -18.49
N THR A 70 -80.08 -27.55 -18.57
CA THR A 70 -78.60 -27.66 -18.52
C THR A 70 -77.95 -27.16 -19.81
N GLY A 71 -78.56 -27.39 -20.98
CA GLY A 71 -78.10 -26.86 -22.26
C GLY A 71 -78.14 -25.33 -22.30
N ASN A 72 -79.22 -24.73 -21.82
CA ASN A 72 -79.36 -23.28 -21.74
C ASN A 72 -78.37 -22.66 -20.73
N LYS A 73 -78.15 -23.29 -19.58
CA LYS A 73 -77.13 -22.87 -18.60
C LYS A 73 -75.71 -22.97 -19.16
N ILE A 74 -75.40 -24.01 -19.93
CA ILE A 74 -74.08 -24.19 -20.56
C ILE A 74 -73.86 -23.14 -21.65
N MET A 75 -74.87 -22.87 -22.48
CA MET A 75 -74.78 -21.83 -23.53
C MET A 75 -74.61 -20.44 -22.94
N GLN A 76 -75.32 -20.13 -21.84
CA GLN A 76 -75.15 -18.87 -21.13
C GLN A 76 -73.77 -18.75 -20.50
N ALA A 77 -73.29 -19.80 -19.82
CA ALA A 77 -71.95 -19.83 -19.24
C ALA A 77 -70.83 -19.74 -20.31
N GLN A 78 -71.02 -20.36 -21.48
CA GLN A 78 -70.07 -20.25 -22.59
C GLN A 78 -70.08 -18.85 -23.21
N ARG A 79 -71.24 -18.19 -23.29
CA ARG A 79 -71.36 -16.82 -23.77
C ARG A 79 -70.68 -15.83 -22.82
N GLU A 80 -70.94 -15.93 -21.53
CA GLU A 80 -70.27 -15.11 -20.50
C GLU A 80 -68.76 -15.34 -20.48
N HIS A 81 -68.31 -16.59 -20.64
CA HIS A 81 -66.88 -16.91 -20.70
C HIS A 81 -66.21 -16.39 -22.00
N LEU A 82 -66.93 -16.38 -23.12
CA LEU A 82 -66.43 -15.81 -24.38
C LEU A 82 -66.39 -14.28 -24.33
N GLU A 83 -67.42 -13.62 -23.78
CA GLU A 83 -67.45 -12.17 -23.60
C GLU A 83 -66.34 -11.71 -22.65
N ALA A 84 -66.10 -12.43 -21.55
CA ALA A 84 -64.97 -12.16 -20.64
C ALA A 84 -63.60 -12.35 -21.31
N ARG A 85 -63.44 -13.37 -22.16
CA ARG A 85 -62.20 -13.58 -22.93
C ARG A 85 -61.99 -12.54 -24.01
N MET A 86 -63.04 -12.09 -24.68
CA MET A 86 -62.95 -11.03 -25.68
C MET A 86 -62.59 -9.70 -25.02
N GLY A 87 -63.22 -9.34 -23.90
CA GLY A 87 -62.86 -8.14 -23.13
C GLY A 87 -61.41 -8.17 -22.64
N ALA A 88 -60.93 -9.32 -22.15
CA ALA A 88 -59.53 -9.49 -21.77
C ALA A 88 -58.57 -9.37 -22.98
N LEU A 89 -58.99 -9.81 -24.16
CA LEU A 89 -58.22 -9.66 -25.40
C LEU A 89 -58.18 -8.21 -25.87
N GLU A 90 -59.30 -7.48 -25.79
CA GLU A 90 -59.40 -6.05 -26.10
C GLU A 90 -58.54 -5.20 -25.16
N ASP A 91 -58.52 -5.51 -23.86
CA ASP A 91 -57.63 -4.86 -22.90
C ASP A 91 -56.15 -5.13 -23.20
N LEU A 92 -55.83 -6.35 -23.64
CA LEU A 92 -54.44 -6.75 -23.92
C LEU A 92 -53.95 -6.19 -25.25
N THR A 93 -54.81 -6.09 -26.26
CA THR A 93 -54.52 -5.40 -27.51
C THR A 93 -54.44 -3.89 -27.32
N GLY A 94 -55.33 -3.30 -26.50
CA GLY A 94 -55.28 -1.88 -26.11
C GLY A 94 -53.98 -1.52 -25.38
N LYS A 95 -53.56 -2.33 -24.39
CA LYS A 95 -52.27 -2.13 -23.70
C LYS A 95 -51.07 -2.29 -24.64
N ARG A 96 -51.13 -3.21 -25.61
CA ARG A 96 -50.08 -3.39 -26.62
C ARG A 96 -50.02 -2.22 -27.60
N MET A 97 -51.17 -1.70 -28.04
CA MET A 97 -51.26 -0.51 -28.90
C MET A 97 -50.70 0.72 -28.18
N ALA A 98 -51.11 0.97 -26.93
CA ALA A 98 -50.59 2.08 -26.13
C ALA A 98 -49.06 1.98 -25.94
N SER A 99 -48.54 0.77 -25.69
CA SER A 99 -47.09 0.54 -25.61
C SER A 99 -46.38 0.69 -26.97
N ALA A 100 -47.05 0.37 -28.08
CA ALA A 100 -46.52 0.56 -29.42
C ALA A 100 -46.47 2.04 -29.79
N GLU A 101 -47.48 2.84 -29.42
CA GLU A 101 -47.51 4.29 -29.60
C GLU A 101 -46.40 4.99 -28.79
N THR A 102 -46.17 4.58 -27.54
CA THR A 102 -45.04 5.13 -26.76
C THR A 102 -43.69 4.79 -27.38
N ARG A 103 -43.56 3.59 -27.95
CA ARG A 103 -42.34 3.18 -28.67
C ARG A 103 -42.19 3.95 -29.98
N LEU A 104 -43.27 4.21 -30.71
CA LEU A 104 -43.28 5.03 -31.92
C LEU A 104 -42.85 6.46 -31.62
N GLY A 105 -43.39 7.12 -30.60
CA GLY A 105 -42.93 8.46 -30.19
C GLY A 105 -41.46 8.49 -29.73
N THR A 106 -40.97 7.39 -29.14
CA THR A 106 -39.54 7.24 -28.81
C THR A 106 -38.66 7.03 -30.05
N VAL A 107 -39.20 6.42 -31.11
CA VAL A 107 -38.49 6.25 -32.38
C VAL A 107 -38.51 7.56 -33.18
N GLU A 108 -39.63 8.26 -33.25
CA GLU A 108 -39.73 9.58 -33.90
C GLU A 108 -38.76 10.58 -33.28
N SER A 109 -38.73 10.70 -31.94
CA SER A 109 -37.76 11.57 -31.26
C SER A 109 -36.29 11.17 -31.51
N LYS A 110 -36.01 9.89 -31.76
CA LYS A 110 -34.67 9.41 -32.16
C LYS A 110 -34.37 9.70 -33.62
N VAL A 111 -35.37 9.64 -34.50
CA VAL A 111 -35.24 10.00 -35.92
C VAL A 111 -34.99 11.50 -36.04
N ASP A 112 -35.75 12.34 -35.34
CA ASP A 112 -35.52 13.80 -35.29
C ASP A 112 -34.12 14.14 -34.77
N ALA A 113 -33.66 13.43 -33.73
CA ALA A 113 -32.31 13.61 -33.19
C ALA A 113 -31.20 13.11 -34.15
N LEU A 114 -31.50 12.14 -35.01
CA LEU A 114 -30.58 11.65 -36.04
C LEU A 114 -30.55 12.57 -37.25
N GLU A 115 -31.70 13.08 -37.69
CA GLU A 115 -31.81 14.07 -38.77
C GLU A 115 -31.12 15.37 -38.38
N SER A 116 -31.32 15.85 -37.16
CA SER A 116 -30.61 17.04 -36.64
C SER A 116 -29.09 16.82 -36.59
N LYS A 117 -28.63 15.62 -36.24
CA LYS A 117 -27.19 15.26 -36.30
C LYS A 117 -26.67 15.12 -37.73
N LEU A 118 -27.50 14.66 -38.66
CA LEU A 118 -27.16 14.52 -40.08
C LEU A 118 -27.01 15.89 -40.73
N ASP A 119 -27.90 16.83 -40.42
CA ASP A 119 -27.81 18.23 -40.85
C ASP A 119 -26.59 18.94 -40.26
N GLU A 120 -26.25 18.64 -39.01
CA GLU A 120 -25.03 19.16 -38.38
C GLU A 120 -23.76 18.57 -39.01
N LEU A 121 -23.80 17.31 -39.44
CA LEU A 121 -22.73 16.64 -40.19
C LEU A 121 -22.59 17.18 -41.61
N ASN A 122 -23.70 17.43 -42.31
CA ASN A 122 -23.69 18.04 -43.64
C ASN A 122 -23.15 19.48 -43.58
N LYS A 123 -23.55 20.28 -42.57
CA LYS A 123 -22.95 21.60 -42.34
C LYS A 123 -21.46 21.55 -42.05
N LYS A 124 -20.98 20.53 -41.33
CA LYS A 124 -19.54 20.29 -41.07
C LYS A 124 -18.79 19.78 -42.31
N LEU A 125 -19.49 19.16 -43.26
CA LEU A 125 -18.91 18.71 -44.54
C LEU A 125 -18.81 19.85 -45.56
N GLU A 126 -19.81 20.73 -45.61
CA GLU A 126 -19.83 21.91 -46.50
C GLU A 126 -18.86 23.00 -46.04
N GLN A 127 -18.68 23.16 -44.73
CA GLN A 127 -17.61 23.98 -44.15
C GLN A 127 -16.33 23.16 -44.07
N GLY A 128 -15.65 22.96 -45.21
CA GLY A 128 -14.44 22.14 -45.31
C GLY A 128 -13.42 22.40 -44.19
N ASP A 129 -13.50 21.59 -43.12
CA ASP A 129 -12.57 21.63 -42.00
C ASP A 129 -11.24 21.05 -42.49
N ARG A 130 -10.35 21.94 -42.91
CA ARG A 130 -8.93 21.66 -43.20
C ARG A 130 -8.18 21.32 -41.91
N ARG A 131 -8.61 20.30 -41.18
CA ARG A 131 -7.85 19.66 -40.09
C ARG A 131 -7.46 18.26 -40.49
N GLY A 132 -6.47 18.16 -41.37
CA GLY A 132 -5.84 16.91 -41.81
C GLY A 132 -5.09 16.10 -40.74
N GLY A 133 -5.42 16.22 -39.45
CA GLY A 133 -4.68 15.58 -38.35
C GLY A 133 -5.22 14.24 -37.85
N ASP A 134 -6.53 13.96 -38.01
CA ASP A 134 -7.13 12.72 -37.45
C ASP A 134 -7.01 11.52 -38.42
N SER A 135 -6.99 11.78 -39.73
CA SER A 135 -6.82 10.75 -40.77
C SER A 135 -5.39 10.17 -40.78
N GLU A 136 -4.35 11.03 -40.73
CA GLU A 136 -2.95 10.60 -40.69
C GLU A 136 -2.60 9.78 -39.43
N ARG A 137 -3.21 10.10 -38.28
CA ARG A 137 -2.97 9.36 -37.03
C ARG A 137 -3.59 7.96 -37.03
N ARG A 138 -4.75 7.79 -37.68
CA ARG A 138 -5.38 6.47 -37.86
C ARG A 138 -4.55 5.56 -38.77
N LEU A 139 -3.64 6.13 -39.55
CA LEU A 139 -2.68 5.43 -40.41
C LEU A 139 -1.27 5.42 -39.81
N THR A 140 -1.15 5.36 -38.48
CA THR A 140 0.14 5.23 -37.79
C THR A 140 0.16 3.96 -36.94
N LEU A 141 1.23 3.16 -37.07
CA LEU A 141 1.52 2.04 -36.18
C LEU A 141 2.52 2.45 -35.09
N ILE A 142 2.26 2.00 -33.87
CA ILE A 142 3.16 2.10 -32.72
C ILE A 142 3.78 0.73 -32.49
N TYR A 143 5.11 0.68 -32.43
CA TYR A 143 5.88 -0.48 -32.02
C TYR A 143 6.41 -0.27 -30.61
N GLY A 144 6.35 -1.30 -29.77
CA GLY A 144 6.83 -1.23 -28.39
C GLY A 144 7.35 -2.56 -27.87
N GLY A 145 7.92 -2.52 -26.67
CA GLY A 145 8.60 -3.66 -26.03
C GLY A 145 9.98 -3.31 -25.46
N TRP A 146 10.46 -2.08 -25.72
CA TRP A 146 11.72 -1.59 -25.18
C TRP A 146 11.57 -0.93 -23.79
N PRO A 147 12.61 -0.96 -22.94
CA PRO A 147 12.71 -0.14 -21.75
C PRO A 147 12.48 1.37 -22.01
N ARG A 148 12.02 2.12 -20.99
CA ARG A 148 11.70 3.56 -21.11
C ARG A 148 12.86 4.43 -21.63
N ASP A 149 14.09 4.02 -21.36
CA ASP A 149 15.30 4.78 -21.69
C ASP A 149 16.14 4.17 -22.83
N SER A 150 15.58 3.27 -23.63
CA SER A 150 16.30 2.74 -24.80
C SER A 150 16.68 3.85 -25.78
N ARG A 151 17.93 3.81 -26.29
CA ARG A 151 18.42 4.82 -27.22
C ARG A 151 17.70 4.68 -28.56
N ARG A 152 17.39 5.81 -29.20
CA ARG A 152 16.76 5.85 -30.53
C ARG A 152 17.41 4.90 -31.54
N GLN A 153 18.75 4.92 -31.62
CA GLN A 153 19.50 4.08 -32.57
C GLN A 153 19.28 2.58 -32.32
N ASP A 154 19.22 2.17 -31.05
CA ASP A 154 19.02 0.77 -30.67
C ASP A 154 17.60 0.32 -31.03
N ILE A 155 16.60 1.15 -30.74
CA ILE A 155 15.18 0.87 -31.06
C ILE A 155 15.00 0.69 -32.57
N LEU A 156 15.47 1.65 -33.37
CA LEU A 156 15.27 1.63 -34.82
C LEU A 156 16.03 0.47 -35.47
N LYS A 157 17.27 0.21 -35.04
CA LYS A 157 18.08 -0.91 -35.55
C LYS A 157 17.46 -2.27 -35.20
N GLN A 158 16.93 -2.42 -33.99
CA GLN A 158 16.27 -3.67 -33.56
C GLN A 158 14.93 -3.86 -34.25
N LEU A 159 14.13 -2.80 -34.39
CA LEU A 159 12.85 -2.84 -35.10
C LEU A 159 13.04 -3.21 -36.57
N GLN A 160 14.01 -2.59 -37.24
CA GLN A 160 14.35 -2.92 -38.63
C GLN A 160 14.69 -4.40 -38.78
N ARG A 161 15.63 -4.91 -37.98
CA ARG A 161 16.00 -6.34 -37.98
C ARG A 161 14.81 -7.27 -37.72
N ALA A 162 13.90 -6.88 -36.82
CA ALA A 162 12.72 -7.67 -36.51
C ALA A 162 11.75 -7.72 -37.70
N LEU A 163 11.45 -6.58 -38.32
CA LEU A 163 10.52 -6.50 -39.45
C LEU A 163 11.09 -7.11 -40.74
N GLU A 164 12.40 -7.00 -40.97
CA GLU A 164 13.11 -7.70 -42.06
C GLU A 164 13.04 -9.22 -41.88
N LYS A 165 13.30 -9.72 -40.66
CA LYS A 165 13.18 -11.15 -40.34
C LYS A 165 11.76 -11.68 -40.54
N LEU A 166 10.76 -10.85 -40.26
CA LEU A 166 9.33 -11.17 -40.47
C LEU A 166 8.87 -10.98 -41.93
N GLN A 167 9.75 -10.52 -42.83
CA GLN A 167 9.44 -10.24 -44.23
C GLN A 167 8.29 -9.24 -44.44
N VAL A 168 8.10 -8.31 -43.49
CA VAL A 168 7.05 -7.27 -43.56
C VAL A 168 7.60 -5.86 -43.73
N TRP A 169 8.92 -5.71 -43.85
CA TRP A 169 9.57 -4.41 -44.02
C TRP A 169 9.10 -3.66 -45.28
N ASN A 170 8.85 -4.39 -46.37
CA ASN A 170 8.34 -3.87 -47.64
C ASN A 170 6.88 -3.36 -47.59
N LEU A 171 6.15 -3.67 -46.51
CA LEU A 171 4.79 -3.18 -46.31
C LEU A 171 4.76 -1.75 -45.76
N LEU A 172 5.88 -1.24 -45.23
CA LEU A 172 6.02 0.13 -44.73
C LEU A 172 6.10 1.14 -45.88
N ASP A 173 5.52 2.33 -45.69
CA ASP A 173 5.64 3.45 -46.63
C ASP A 173 6.65 4.51 -46.17
N SER A 174 6.95 4.53 -44.87
CA SER A 174 7.94 5.42 -44.27
C SER A 174 8.83 4.65 -43.31
N GLU A 175 10.08 5.09 -43.17
CA GLU A 175 10.98 4.51 -42.18
C GLU A 175 10.44 4.73 -40.77
N PRO A 176 10.50 3.72 -39.89
CA PRO A 176 10.12 3.90 -38.50
C PRO A 176 10.98 4.98 -37.82
N PHE A 177 10.36 5.78 -36.97
CA PHE A 177 11.03 6.86 -36.23
C PHE A 177 10.64 6.90 -34.75
N THR A 178 11.39 7.68 -33.97
CA THR A 178 11.11 7.92 -32.54
C THR A 178 11.09 9.42 -32.27
N THR A 179 10.17 9.90 -31.43
CA THR A 179 9.99 11.34 -31.11
C THR A 179 11.00 11.91 -30.11
N GLY A 180 12.14 11.25 -29.90
CA GLY A 180 13.18 11.72 -28.99
C GLY A 180 14.42 10.82 -28.99
N PRO A 181 15.50 11.24 -28.30
CA PRO A 181 16.76 10.50 -28.26
C PRO A 181 16.68 9.20 -27.45
N ARG A 182 15.73 9.12 -26.50
CA ARG A 182 15.44 7.93 -25.70
C ARG A 182 13.93 7.76 -25.52
N ARG A 183 13.42 6.54 -25.77
CA ARG A 183 11.99 6.18 -25.71
C ARG A 183 11.84 4.68 -25.44
N SER A 184 10.60 4.24 -25.18
CA SER A 184 10.21 2.83 -25.17
C SER A 184 9.48 2.36 -26.44
N THR A 185 9.25 3.27 -27.38
CA THR A 185 8.41 3.02 -28.57
C THR A 185 8.95 3.69 -29.83
N ALA A 186 8.60 3.11 -30.98
CA ALA A 186 8.80 3.66 -32.32
C ALA A 186 7.48 3.77 -33.07
N LEU A 187 7.45 4.58 -34.13
CA LEU A 187 6.27 4.94 -34.90
C LEU A 187 6.54 4.71 -36.38
N SER A 188 5.54 4.26 -37.14
CA SER A 188 5.57 4.23 -38.60
C SER A 188 4.27 4.78 -39.16
N THR A 189 4.37 5.75 -40.05
CA THR A 189 3.24 6.36 -40.76
C THR A 189 2.99 5.64 -42.09
N PHE A 190 1.73 5.49 -42.46
CA PHE A 190 1.29 4.87 -43.70
C PHE A 190 0.56 5.91 -44.54
N THR A 191 0.84 5.88 -45.83
CA THR A 191 0.18 6.71 -46.83
C THR A 191 -0.48 5.78 -47.85
N PRO A 192 -1.74 6.04 -48.26
CA PRO A 192 -2.38 5.25 -49.31
C PRO A 192 -1.51 5.28 -50.59
N ARG A 193 -1.20 4.11 -51.13
CA ARG A 193 -0.47 3.98 -52.40
C ARG A 193 -1.38 4.32 -53.59
N ALA A 194 -0.80 4.54 -54.77
CA ALA A 194 -1.58 4.80 -55.98
C ALA A 194 -2.54 3.64 -56.28
N GLY A 195 -3.84 3.91 -56.33
CA GLY A 195 -4.89 2.90 -56.50
C GLY A 195 -5.35 2.20 -55.22
N GLU A 196 -4.78 2.56 -54.06
CA GLU A 196 -5.09 1.93 -52.77
C GLU A 196 -6.14 2.73 -51.98
N GLY A 197 -7.21 2.06 -51.54
CA GLY A 197 -8.20 2.66 -50.63
C GLY A 197 -7.79 2.59 -49.15
N THR A 198 -8.45 3.37 -48.28
CA THR A 198 -8.20 3.38 -46.82
C THR A 198 -8.32 1.99 -46.18
N TYR A 199 -9.20 1.13 -46.73
CA TYR A 199 -9.35 -0.26 -46.28
C TYR A 199 -8.11 -1.10 -46.56
N GLU A 200 -7.54 -1.00 -47.75
CA GLU A 200 -6.36 -1.74 -48.16
C GLU A 200 -5.12 -1.28 -47.39
N THR A 201 -5.00 0.03 -47.13
CA THR A 201 -3.93 0.57 -46.26
C THR A 201 -4.03 -0.02 -44.85
N ARG A 202 -5.24 -0.12 -44.29
CA ARG A 202 -5.45 -0.77 -42.99
C ARG A 202 -5.19 -2.26 -43.02
N ARG A 203 -5.51 -2.94 -44.13
CA ARG A 203 -5.19 -4.36 -44.31
C ARG A 203 -3.68 -4.58 -44.24
N ARG A 204 -2.88 -3.76 -44.93
CA ARG A 204 -1.40 -3.81 -44.82
C ARG A 204 -0.91 -3.59 -43.40
N MET A 205 -1.45 -2.58 -42.70
CA MET A 205 -1.11 -2.33 -41.29
C MET A 205 -1.47 -3.53 -40.40
N HIS A 206 -2.62 -4.16 -40.65
CA HIS A 206 -3.07 -5.33 -39.91
C HIS A 206 -2.20 -6.57 -40.18
N ASP A 207 -1.73 -6.75 -41.42
CA ASP A 207 -0.80 -7.83 -41.78
C ASP A 207 0.52 -7.70 -41.00
N ILE A 208 1.02 -6.48 -40.80
CA ILE A 208 2.19 -6.23 -39.94
C ILE A 208 1.89 -6.56 -38.47
N ILE A 209 0.74 -6.12 -37.94
CA ILE A 209 0.36 -6.42 -36.54
C ILE A 209 0.27 -7.94 -36.33
N ARG A 210 -0.39 -8.64 -37.25
CA ARG A 210 -0.53 -10.10 -37.21
C ARG A 210 0.83 -10.79 -37.27
N ALA A 211 1.70 -10.39 -38.20
CA ALA A 211 3.04 -10.96 -38.31
C ALA A 211 3.87 -10.77 -37.03
N VAL A 212 3.81 -9.59 -36.39
CA VAL A 212 4.52 -9.34 -35.12
C VAL A 212 3.94 -10.16 -33.96
N SER A 213 2.60 -10.25 -33.88
CA SER A 213 1.91 -11.00 -32.83
C SER A 213 2.18 -12.51 -32.90
N ASP A 214 2.03 -13.09 -34.10
CA ASP A 214 2.10 -14.54 -34.31
C ASP A 214 3.52 -15.08 -34.10
N ASN A 215 4.55 -14.27 -34.37
CA ASN A 215 5.94 -14.68 -34.27
C ASN A 215 6.60 -14.36 -32.92
N SER A 216 5.89 -13.70 -31.99
CA SER A 216 6.36 -13.42 -30.61
C SER A 216 7.82 -12.95 -30.53
N VAL A 217 8.23 -12.00 -31.38
CA VAL A 217 9.64 -11.58 -31.50
C VAL A 217 10.15 -11.03 -30.15
N LEU A 218 11.20 -11.63 -29.61
CA LEU A 218 11.82 -11.21 -28.34
C LEU A 218 12.88 -10.14 -28.58
N LEU A 219 12.79 -9.05 -27.82
CA LEU A 219 13.80 -7.99 -27.80
C LEU A 219 14.93 -8.31 -26.80
N PRO A 220 16.09 -7.63 -26.87
CA PRO A 220 17.27 -7.85 -26.00
C PRO A 220 17.09 -7.60 -24.47
N GLY A 221 15.85 -7.59 -23.97
CA GLY A 221 15.51 -7.56 -22.55
C GLY A 221 14.41 -8.54 -22.18
N GLY A 222 14.19 -9.59 -22.99
CA GLY A 222 13.20 -10.65 -22.75
C GLY A 222 11.75 -10.26 -23.03
N LYS A 223 11.45 -8.98 -23.28
CA LYS A 223 10.09 -8.51 -23.61
C LYS A 223 9.75 -8.78 -25.07
N LYS A 224 8.49 -9.16 -25.33
CA LYS A 224 7.95 -9.35 -26.67
C LYS A 224 7.74 -8.00 -27.36
N LEU A 225 8.17 -7.91 -28.62
CA LEU A 225 7.81 -6.82 -29.52
C LEU A 225 6.30 -6.86 -29.76
N PHE A 226 5.64 -5.71 -29.69
CA PHE A 226 4.24 -5.57 -30.07
C PHE A 226 4.07 -4.43 -31.08
N ALA A 227 3.03 -4.53 -31.91
CA ALA A 227 2.59 -3.49 -32.83
C ALA A 227 1.11 -3.20 -32.62
N THR A 228 0.71 -1.94 -32.62
CA THR A 228 -0.69 -1.53 -32.44
C THR A 228 -0.99 -0.22 -33.15
N TYR A 229 -2.26 0.06 -33.41
CA TYR A 229 -2.67 1.34 -33.98
C TYR A 229 -2.40 2.49 -33.01
N ALA A 230 -1.99 3.64 -33.54
CA ALA A 230 -1.88 4.85 -32.75
C ALA A 230 -3.26 5.32 -32.27
N LYS A 231 -3.44 5.39 -30.95
CA LYS A 231 -4.67 5.88 -30.33
C LYS A 231 -4.80 7.40 -30.48
N SER A 232 -6.01 7.88 -30.73
CA SER A 232 -6.37 9.29 -30.66
C SER A 232 -6.17 9.85 -29.24
N LYS A 233 -6.19 11.18 -29.07
CA LYS A 233 -6.09 11.78 -27.73
C LYS A 233 -7.24 11.33 -26.80
N PRO A 234 -8.52 11.38 -27.22
CA PRO A 234 -9.63 10.87 -26.40
C PRO A 234 -9.47 9.39 -26.01
N GLU A 235 -9.05 8.52 -26.94
CA GLU A 235 -8.83 7.09 -26.65
C GLU A 235 -7.70 6.84 -25.65
N ARG A 236 -6.67 7.69 -25.65
CA ARG A 236 -5.62 7.64 -24.63
C ARG A 236 -6.13 8.09 -23.28
N ASP A 237 -6.95 9.14 -23.24
CA ASP A 237 -7.55 9.64 -22.00
C ASP A 237 -8.46 8.55 -21.38
N ILE A 238 -9.29 7.87 -22.18
CA ILE A 238 -10.10 6.71 -21.79
C ILE A 238 -9.26 5.56 -21.23
N ALA A 239 -8.20 5.15 -21.96
CA ALA A 239 -7.32 4.07 -21.49
C ALA A 239 -6.51 4.48 -20.24
N SER A 240 -6.22 5.77 -20.09
CA SER A 240 -5.49 6.29 -18.94
C SER A 240 -6.30 6.26 -17.65
N HIS A 241 -7.64 6.29 -17.74
CA HIS A 241 -8.56 6.15 -16.61
C HIS A 241 -8.34 4.81 -15.89
N ALA A 242 -8.44 3.70 -16.62
CA ALA A 242 -8.19 2.36 -16.05
C ALA A 242 -6.77 2.22 -15.48
N ALA A 243 -5.76 2.79 -16.17
CA ALA A 243 -4.39 2.80 -15.68
C ALA A 243 -4.22 3.66 -14.41
N TRP A 244 -4.99 4.74 -14.25
CA TRP A 244 -5.01 5.57 -13.06
C TRP A 244 -5.59 4.80 -11.87
N VAL A 245 -6.74 4.13 -12.05
CA VAL A 245 -7.34 3.29 -11.00
C VAL A 245 -6.38 2.20 -10.57
N LYS A 246 -5.76 1.48 -11.51
CA LYS A 246 -4.76 0.45 -11.18
C LYS A 246 -3.58 0.99 -10.38
N ARG A 247 -3.05 2.17 -10.72
CA ARG A 247 -1.96 2.81 -9.96
C ARG A 247 -2.42 3.22 -8.56
N ALA A 248 -3.66 3.72 -8.42
CA ALA A 248 -4.22 4.08 -7.14
C ALA A 248 -4.38 2.85 -6.23
N VAL A 249 -4.93 1.75 -6.75
CA VAL A 249 -5.02 0.47 -6.03
C VAL A 249 -3.65 -0.06 -5.69
N ALA A 250 -2.67 -0.03 -6.61
CA ALA A 250 -1.31 -0.45 -6.33
C ALA A 250 -0.62 0.36 -5.23
N ALA A 251 -1.03 1.61 -5.01
CA ALA A 251 -0.51 2.44 -3.93
C ALA A 251 -1.21 2.20 -2.59
N ILE A 252 -2.47 1.74 -2.59
CA ILE A 252 -3.30 1.57 -1.38
C ILE A 252 -3.28 0.13 -0.88
N ALA A 253 -3.38 -0.83 -1.79
CA ALA A 253 -3.48 -2.26 -1.53
C ALA A 253 -2.74 -3.04 -2.64
N PRO A 254 -1.39 -3.12 -2.58
CA PRO A 254 -0.58 -3.74 -3.62
C PRO A 254 -0.95 -5.19 -3.92
N SER A 255 -1.40 -5.95 -2.90
CA SER A 255 -1.85 -7.34 -3.04
C SER A 255 -3.07 -7.50 -3.93
N GLU A 256 -3.93 -6.47 -3.99
CA GLU A 256 -5.23 -6.54 -4.67
C GLU A 256 -5.15 -6.15 -6.15
N VAL A 257 -3.99 -5.69 -6.63
CA VAL A 257 -3.80 -5.28 -8.03
C VAL A 257 -4.06 -6.43 -9.01
N GLN A 258 -3.80 -7.67 -8.59
CA GLN A 258 -4.03 -8.86 -9.43
C GLN A 258 -5.52 -9.22 -9.57
N ARG A 259 -6.38 -8.74 -8.67
CA ARG A 259 -7.84 -8.93 -8.73
C ARG A 259 -8.55 -7.90 -9.62
N LEU A 260 -7.81 -6.93 -10.17
CA LEU A 260 -8.37 -5.93 -11.08
C LEU A 260 -8.51 -6.49 -12.49
N ASP A 261 -9.75 -6.56 -12.96
CA ASP A 261 -10.06 -6.75 -14.36
C ASP A 261 -10.25 -5.38 -15.02
N MET A 262 -9.56 -5.13 -16.12
CA MET A 262 -9.58 -3.82 -16.78
C MET A 262 -9.84 -3.95 -18.27
N GLU A 263 -10.74 -3.11 -18.76
CA GLU A 263 -11.03 -2.94 -20.17
C GLU A 263 -10.58 -1.55 -20.65
N TYR A 264 -9.38 -1.47 -21.22
CA TYR A 264 -8.78 -0.18 -21.62
C TYR A 264 -9.52 0.54 -22.78
N SER A 265 -10.39 -0.14 -23.54
CA SER A 265 -11.21 0.44 -24.62
C SER A 265 -12.36 1.31 -24.12
N THR A 266 -12.90 0.96 -22.95
CA THR A 266 -14.00 1.64 -22.28
C THR A 266 -13.54 2.37 -21.01
N GLY A 267 -12.30 2.15 -20.58
CA GLY A 267 -11.81 2.56 -19.28
C GLY A 267 -12.50 1.82 -18.13
N GLY A 268 -13.17 0.70 -18.43
CA GLY A 268 -13.88 -0.12 -17.45
C GLY A 268 -12.91 -0.78 -16.48
N VAL A 269 -13.25 -0.74 -15.20
CA VAL A 269 -12.49 -1.39 -14.13
C VAL A 269 -13.43 -2.15 -13.22
N TRP A 270 -13.12 -3.41 -12.99
CA TRP A 270 -13.79 -4.30 -12.06
C TRP A 270 -12.79 -4.80 -11.02
N ILE A 271 -13.29 -5.10 -9.83
CA ILE A 271 -12.55 -5.83 -8.80
C ILE A 271 -13.49 -6.90 -8.25
N GLY A 272 -13.13 -8.17 -8.46
CA GLY A 272 -14.06 -9.27 -8.21
C GLY A 272 -15.40 -9.06 -8.97
N PRO A 273 -16.56 -9.14 -8.30
CA PRO A 273 -17.86 -8.97 -8.95
C PRO A 273 -18.26 -7.49 -9.16
N SER A 274 -17.54 -6.54 -8.56
CA SER A 274 -17.95 -5.14 -8.48
C SER A 274 -17.41 -4.31 -9.64
N PHE A 275 -18.29 -3.57 -10.33
CA PHE A 275 -17.91 -2.59 -11.33
C PHE A 275 -17.61 -1.23 -10.67
N VAL A 276 -16.34 -0.83 -10.68
CA VAL A 276 -15.82 0.25 -9.83
C VAL A 276 -15.39 1.49 -10.58
N GLY A 277 -15.36 1.47 -11.91
CA GLY A 277 -15.12 2.68 -12.68
C GLY A 277 -15.26 2.48 -14.18
N SER A 278 -15.59 3.56 -14.89
CA SER A 278 -15.60 3.57 -16.35
C SER A 278 -15.35 4.97 -16.90
N ALA A 279 -14.85 5.02 -18.13
CA ALA A 279 -14.78 6.25 -18.92
C ALA A 279 -15.88 6.34 -20.00
N LYS A 280 -16.56 5.23 -20.31
CA LYS A 280 -17.62 5.18 -21.35
C LYS A 280 -18.94 4.58 -20.89
N GLN A 281 -18.91 3.61 -19.99
CA GLN A 281 -20.12 2.91 -19.56
C GLN A 281 -20.86 3.75 -18.51
N PRO A 282 -22.19 3.69 -18.44
CA PRO A 282 -22.96 4.37 -17.40
C PRO A 282 -22.73 3.71 -16.03
N LEU A 283 -23.11 4.40 -14.96
CA LEU A 283 -23.08 3.81 -13.63
C LEU A 283 -24.03 2.62 -13.54
N PRO A 284 -23.65 1.57 -12.79
CA PRO A 284 -24.56 0.49 -12.44
C PRO A 284 -25.83 1.00 -11.72
N PRO A 285 -26.99 0.35 -11.92
CA PRO A 285 -28.18 0.62 -11.14
C PRO A 285 -27.92 0.43 -9.64
N GLY A 286 -28.36 1.39 -8.81
CA GLY A 286 -28.24 1.32 -7.34
C GLY A 286 -26.98 1.96 -6.73
N VAL A 287 -26.08 2.55 -7.54
CA VAL A 287 -24.96 3.35 -7.02
C VAL A 287 -25.40 4.82 -6.88
N ALA A 288 -25.34 5.36 -5.66
CA ALA A 288 -25.69 6.76 -5.41
C ALA A 288 -24.64 7.70 -6.03
N ALA A 289 -25.08 8.83 -6.59
CA ALA A 289 -24.18 9.79 -7.23
C ALA A 289 -23.16 10.42 -6.26
N ALA A 290 -23.46 10.43 -4.95
CA ALA A 290 -22.59 10.92 -3.89
C ALA A 290 -21.36 10.03 -3.66
N ASP A 291 -21.45 8.73 -3.98
CA ASP A 291 -20.41 7.73 -3.70
C ASP A 291 -19.38 7.63 -4.85
N VAL A 292 -19.48 8.55 -5.81
CA VAL A 292 -18.86 8.46 -7.13
C VAL A 292 -17.99 9.69 -7.36
N LEU A 293 -16.71 9.43 -7.60
CA LEU A 293 -15.78 10.45 -8.05
C LEU A 293 -15.92 10.63 -9.56
N TRP A 294 -16.23 11.85 -9.98
CA TRP A 294 -16.35 12.24 -11.37
C TRP A 294 -15.12 13.00 -11.83
N ASP A 295 -14.61 12.66 -13.02
CA ASP A 295 -13.54 13.39 -13.70
C ASP A 295 -14.03 13.80 -15.10
N GLU A 296 -14.10 15.10 -15.34
CA GLU A 296 -14.51 15.66 -16.63
C GLU A 296 -13.27 15.98 -17.45
N THR A 297 -12.95 15.09 -18.40
CA THR A 297 -11.89 15.33 -19.37
C THR A 297 -12.48 15.63 -20.74
N LYS A 298 -11.65 16.16 -21.66
CA LYS A 298 -12.05 16.37 -23.07
C LYS A 298 -12.49 15.09 -23.79
N GLY A 299 -12.23 13.90 -23.20
CA GLY A 299 -12.61 12.59 -23.74
C GLY A 299 -13.95 12.04 -23.24
N GLY A 300 -14.60 12.69 -22.27
CA GLY A 300 -15.87 12.25 -21.69
C GLY A 300 -15.93 12.45 -20.17
N LYS A 301 -17.09 12.13 -19.60
CA LYS A 301 -17.33 12.15 -18.15
C LYS A 301 -16.97 10.79 -17.57
N HIS A 302 -15.81 10.71 -16.93
CA HIS A 302 -15.31 9.48 -16.31
C HIS A 302 -15.82 9.39 -14.88
N TRP A 303 -16.03 8.17 -14.38
CA TRP A 303 -16.48 7.97 -13.01
C TRP A 303 -15.79 6.80 -12.34
N ILE A 304 -15.74 6.87 -11.00
CA ILE A 304 -15.16 5.85 -10.13
C ILE A 304 -16.03 5.74 -8.88
N HIS A 305 -16.52 4.53 -8.61
CA HIS A 305 -17.28 4.23 -7.41
C HIS A 305 -16.30 3.97 -6.26
N VAL A 306 -15.94 5.05 -5.54
CA VAL A 306 -14.88 5.04 -4.52
C VAL A 306 -15.23 4.11 -3.37
N ASP A 307 -16.48 4.14 -2.94
CA ASP A 307 -16.97 3.31 -1.84
C ASP A 307 -17.03 1.83 -2.18
N GLY A 308 -17.51 1.50 -3.38
CA GLY A 308 -17.48 0.13 -3.89
C GLY A 308 -16.05 -0.41 -3.97
N LEU A 309 -15.12 0.41 -4.48
CA LEU A 309 -13.70 0.05 -4.54
C LEU A 309 -13.11 -0.15 -3.14
N ALA A 310 -13.38 0.76 -2.20
CA ALA A 310 -12.84 0.67 -0.84
C ALA A 310 -13.38 -0.56 -0.07
N ARG A 311 -14.64 -0.93 -0.31
CA ARG A 311 -15.27 -2.13 0.28
C ARG A 311 -14.62 -3.41 -0.25
N GLU A 312 -14.40 -3.50 -1.57
CA GLU A 312 -13.78 -4.69 -2.20
C GLU A 312 -12.31 -4.90 -1.81
N LEU A 313 -11.62 -3.79 -1.53
CA LEU A 313 -10.26 -3.80 -1.00
C LEU A 313 -10.23 -4.09 0.52
N GLY A 314 -11.39 -4.13 1.20
CA GLY A 314 -11.47 -4.32 2.66
C GLY A 314 -10.75 -3.22 3.45
N VAL A 315 -10.66 -2.02 2.87
CA VAL A 315 -10.01 -0.85 3.47
C VAL A 315 -11.02 0.13 4.06
N SER A 316 -12.33 -0.10 3.90
CA SER A 316 -13.40 0.75 4.44
C SER A 316 -14.48 -0.09 5.09
N PHE A 317 -14.89 0.26 6.31
CA PHE A 317 -15.94 -0.40 7.08
C PHE A 317 -16.69 0.64 7.93
N PRO A 318 -17.97 0.40 8.25
CA PRO A 318 -18.71 1.23 9.18
C PRO A 318 -18.33 0.90 10.64
N LEU A 319 -18.16 1.94 11.44
CA LEU A 319 -18.02 1.88 12.89
C LEU A 319 -19.24 2.55 13.51
N TYR A 320 -19.93 1.81 14.36
CA TYR A 320 -21.03 2.30 15.17
C TYR A 320 -20.57 2.49 16.62
N SER A 321 -21.05 3.53 17.29
CA SER A 321 -20.88 3.72 18.74
C SER A 321 -22.23 4.04 19.38
N TRP A 322 -22.58 3.35 20.45
CA TRP A 322 -23.88 3.51 21.09
C TRP A 322 -23.84 3.28 22.60
N ASN A 323 -24.29 4.29 23.36
CA ASN A 323 -24.65 4.12 24.75
C ASN A 323 -26.04 3.44 24.85
N ALA A 324 -26.02 2.19 25.32
CA ALA A 324 -27.20 1.33 25.38
C ALA A 324 -28.13 1.62 26.56
N GLY A 325 -27.76 2.47 27.52
CA GLY A 325 -28.60 2.83 28.68
C GLY A 325 -29.06 1.62 29.51
N GLY A 326 -28.29 0.53 29.51
CA GLY A 326 -28.61 -0.72 30.21
C GLY A 326 -29.58 -1.67 29.50
N VAL A 327 -29.91 -1.42 28.22
CA VAL A 327 -30.74 -2.33 27.40
C VAL A 327 -30.01 -3.66 27.19
N ALA A 328 -30.75 -4.77 27.12
CA ALA A 328 -30.21 -6.11 26.93
C ALA A 328 -29.56 -6.29 25.55
N GLU A 329 -28.52 -7.11 25.51
CA GLU A 329 -27.65 -7.27 24.36
C GLU A 329 -28.33 -7.79 23.08
N ASN A 330 -29.29 -8.70 23.26
CA ASN A 330 -30.03 -9.33 22.16
C ASN A 330 -30.83 -8.31 21.33
N ASN A 331 -31.07 -7.10 21.86
CA ASN A 331 -31.81 -6.06 21.18
C ASN A 331 -30.94 -5.19 20.27
N TYR A 332 -29.61 -5.21 20.42
CA TYR A 332 -28.71 -4.31 19.67
C TYR A 332 -28.73 -4.60 18.16
N ALA A 333 -28.48 -5.86 17.78
CA ALA A 333 -28.41 -6.23 16.37
C ALA A 333 -29.75 -5.99 15.65
N ARG A 334 -30.87 -6.26 16.34
CA ARG A 334 -32.21 -5.99 15.82
C ARG A 334 -32.48 -4.49 15.69
N ALA A 335 -32.23 -3.70 16.74
CA ALA A 335 -32.44 -2.26 16.70
C ALA A 335 -31.61 -1.57 15.61
N ILE A 336 -30.35 -1.97 15.41
CA ILE A 336 -29.53 -1.43 14.32
C ILE A 336 -30.06 -1.88 12.95
N SER A 337 -30.51 -3.14 12.81
CA SER A 337 -31.09 -3.63 11.55
C SER A 337 -32.43 -2.97 11.20
N ASP A 338 -33.19 -2.52 12.20
CA ASP A 338 -34.44 -1.77 11.99
C ASP A 338 -34.15 -0.31 11.60
N LEU A 339 -33.00 0.24 12.01
CA LEU A 339 -32.56 1.61 11.69
C LEU A 339 -31.79 1.71 10.37
N VAL A 340 -31.05 0.67 10.02
CA VAL A 340 -30.21 0.60 8.82
C VAL A 340 -30.69 -0.58 7.99
N GLU A 341 -31.14 -0.34 6.74
CA GLU A 341 -31.70 -1.36 5.83
C GLU A 341 -30.93 -2.70 5.85
N ARG A 342 -29.60 -2.64 6.02
CA ARG A 342 -28.75 -3.81 6.26
C ARG A 342 -27.44 -3.44 6.93
N ILE A 343 -27.12 -4.04 8.08
CA ILE A 343 -25.80 -3.90 8.72
C ILE A 343 -24.73 -4.59 7.85
N PRO A 344 -23.68 -3.87 7.42
CA PRO A 344 -22.58 -4.46 6.66
C PRO A 344 -21.86 -5.56 7.46
N VAL A 345 -21.36 -6.57 6.75
CA VAL A 345 -20.77 -7.77 7.38
C VAL A 345 -19.48 -7.47 8.14
N ASP A 346 -18.78 -6.43 7.72
CA ASP A 346 -17.51 -5.92 8.24
C ASP A 346 -17.70 -4.82 9.28
N ALA A 347 -18.93 -4.50 9.68
CA ALA A 347 -19.17 -3.47 10.68
C ALA A 347 -18.59 -3.82 12.05
N LEU A 348 -18.20 -2.77 12.79
CA LEU A 348 -17.82 -2.84 14.19
C LEU A 348 -18.79 -1.99 15.01
N ILE A 349 -19.31 -2.52 16.12
CA ILE A 349 -20.25 -1.80 16.99
C ILE A 349 -19.63 -1.70 18.38
N LEU A 350 -19.35 -0.47 18.80
CA LEU A 350 -18.85 -0.13 20.13
C LEU A 350 -20.04 0.18 21.03
N VAL A 351 -20.13 -0.51 22.16
CA VAL A 351 -21.25 -0.33 23.09
C VAL A 351 -20.76 0.18 24.45
N GLN A 352 -21.55 1.09 25.02
CA GLN A 352 -21.39 1.64 26.36
C GLN A 352 -22.65 1.38 27.19
N GLU A 353 -22.51 1.39 28.52
CA GLU A 353 -23.57 1.06 29.48
C GLU A 353 -24.39 -0.20 29.16
N VAL A 354 -23.73 -1.30 28.81
CA VAL A 354 -24.45 -2.55 28.53
C VAL A 354 -25.16 -3.08 29.79
N ALA A 355 -26.27 -3.82 29.61
CA ALA A 355 -27.02 -4.44 30.69
C ALA A 355 -26.12 -5.17 31.69
N ARG A 356 -26.53 -5.17 32.96
CA ARG A 356 -25.73 -5.73 34.07
C ARG A 356 -25.51 -7.22 33.86
N GLN A 357 -24.24 -7.63 33.76
CA GLN A 357 -23.84 -9.04 33.80
C GLN A 357 -22.92 -9.32 35.00
N GLU A 358 -22.14 -10.40 35.01
CA GLU A 358 -21.12 -10.66 36.04
C GLU A 358 -19.88 -9.77 35.84
N ALA A 359 -19.00 -9.68 36.85
CA ALA A 359 -17.73 -8.95 36.68
C ALA A 359 -16.75 -9.76 35.81
N GLY A 360 -15.91 -9.07 35.03
CA GLY A 360 -14.91 -9.66 34.15
C GLY A 360 -15.29 -9.66 32.68
N TRP A 361 -14.58 -10.47 31.89
CA TRP A 361 -14.81 -10.61 30.45
C TRP A 361 -15.94 -11.58 30.15
N GLN A 362 -16.85 -11.16 29.30
CA GLN A 362 -17.93 -12.00 28.78
C GLN A 362 -17.92 -12.04 27.26
N ARG A 363 -18.33 -13.19 26.75
CA ARG A 363 -18.47 -13.42 25.32
C ARG A 363 -19.83 -14.04 25.05
N THR A 364 -20.62 -13.35 24.26
CA THR A 364 -21.94 -13.81 23.83
C THR A 364 -21.93 -13.97 22.32
N THR A 365 -22.56 -15.02 21.83
CA THR A 365 -22.79 -15.21 20.39
C THR A 365 -24.20 -14.75 20.07
N LEU A 366 -24.33 -13.75 19.19
CA LEU A 366 -25.59 -13.18 18.73
C LEU A 366 -25.78 -13.55 17.26
N GLU A 367 -26.37 -14.73 17.00
CA GLU A 367 -26.49 -15.29 15.65
C GLU A 367 -25.13 -15.35 14.91
N GLN A 368 -24.90 -14.48 13.93
CA GLN A 368 -23.68 -14.34 13.12
C GLN A 368 -22.65 -13.34 13.70
N TRP A 369 -22.98 -12.70 14.83
CA TRP A 369 -22.15 -11.73 15.53
C TRP A 369 -21.58 -12.31 16.82
N GLN A 370 -20.45 -11.75 17.23
CA GLN A 370 -19.84 -11.98 18.52
C GLN A 370 -19.76 -10.68 19.27
N SER A 371 -20.19 -10.74 20.51
CA SER A 371 -20.11 -9.66 21.45
C SER A 371 -19.08 -10.00 22.52
N LEU A 372 -18.25 -9.04 22.83
CA LEU A 372 -17.17 -9.16 23.78
C LEU A 372 -17.20 -7.94 24.71
N GLN A 373 -17.55 -8.19 25.96
CA GLN A 373 -17.82 -7.16 26.95
C GLN A 373 -16.92 -7.34 28.17
N HIS A 374 -16.69 -6.25 28.88
CA HIS A 374 -16.03 -6.28 30.17
C HIS A 374 -16.72 -5.38 31.17
N ARG A 375 -16.98 -5.92 32.36
CA ARG A 375 -17.37 -5.15 33.54
C ARG A 375 -16.32 -5.21 34.61
N GLU A 376 -15.93 -4.06 35.14
CA GLU A 376 -15.12 -4.02 36.36
C GLU A 376 -15.98 -4.30 37.60
N ALA A 377 -15.39 -4.84 38.66
CA ALA A 377 -16.17 -5.26 39.83
C ALA A 377 -16.89 -4.09 40.54
N ASP A 378 -16.32 -2.88 40.45
CA ASP A 378 -16.84 -1.63 40.98
C ASP A 378 -17.66 -0.82 39.95
N ALA A 379 -17.74 -1.29 38.70
CA ALA A 379 -18.52 -0.66 37.65
C ALA A 379 -19.96 -1.20 37.63
N TRP A 380 -20.93 -0.28 37.54
CA TRP A 380 -22.35 -0.63 37.50
C TRP A 380 -22.80 -1.19 36.14
N ARG A 381 -22.08 -0.84 35.06
CA ARG A 381 -22.37 -1.19 33.67
C ARG A 381 -21.09 -1.43 32.88
N ASP A 382 -21.24 -2.07 31.73
CA ASP A 382 -20.13 -2.65 30.99
C ASP A 382 -19.82 -1.82 29.73
N THR A 383 -18.64 -2.07 29.16
CA THR A 383 -18.30 -1.61 27.81
C THR A 383 -17.91 -2.81 26.95
N GLY A 384 -18.15 -2.73 25.64
CA GLY A 384 -17.82 -3.85 24.78
C GLY A 384 -17.76 -3.54 23.29
N LEU A 385 -17.51 -4.60 22.55
CA LEU A 385 -17.40 -4.63 21.10
C LEU A 385 -18.27 -5.76 20.55
N ILE A 386 -19.09 -5.45 19.54
CA ILE A 386 -19.82 -6.43 18.74
C ILE A 386 -19.23 -6.42 17.33
N TYR A 387 -18.89 -7.60 16.82
CA TYR A 387 -18.21 -7.78 15.54
C TYR A 387 -18.54 -9.14 14.93
N ARG A 388 -18.34 -9.32 13.62
CA ARG A 388 -18.44 -10.65 12.99
C ARG A 388 -17.10 -11.38 13.01
N PRO A 389 -17.01 -12.59 13.58
CA PRO A 389 -15.75 -13.35 13.62
C PRO A 389 -15.26 -13.82 12.25
N THR A 390 -16.15 -13.81 11.24
CA THR A 390 -15.82 -14.10 9.85
C THR A 390 -15.09 -12.96 9.15
N GLN A 391 -15.15 -11.73 9.69
CA GLN A 391 -14.49 -10.55 9.12
C GLN A 391 -13.36 -10.03 10.03
N TRP A 392 -13.51 -10.18 11.34
CA TRP A 392 -12.60 -9.63 12.33
C TRP A 392 -12.11 -10.68 13.32
N ARG A 393 -10.81 -10.62 13.63
CA ARG A 393 -10.18 -11.40 14.69
C ARG A 393 -9.70 -10.48 15.79
N VAL A 394 -10.13 -10.74 17.03
CA VAL A 394 -9.62 -10.05 18.21
C VAL A 394 -8.25 -10.64 18.57
N MET A 395 -7.20 -9.83 18.43
CA MET A 395 -5.81 -10.22 18.69
C MET A 395 -5.39 -9.92 20.13
N ARG A 396 -5.88 -8.81 20.69
CA ARG A 396 -5.56 -8.38 22.05
C ARG A 396 -6.73 -7.64 22.66
N ARG A 397 -6.88 -7.77 23.98
CA ARG A 397 -7.90 -7.11 24.79
C ARG A 397 -7.19 -6.42 25.95
N LYS A 398 -7.61 -5.20 26.30
CA LYS A 398 -7.09 -4.48 27.46
C LYS A 398 -8.22 -3.73 28.14
N VAL A 399 -8.31 -3.91 29.45
CA VAL A 399 -9.29 -3.26 30.31
C VAL A 399 -8.71 -1.95 30.83
N THR A 400 -9.58 -0.99 31.08
CA THR A 400 -9.27 0.26 31.78
C THR A 400 -10.43 0.60 32.73
N PRO A 401 -10.23 1.49 33.72
CA PRO A 401 -11.26 1.84 34.71
C PRO A 401 -12.62 2.30 34.17
N ARG A 402 -12.63 2.82 32.93
CA ARG A 402 -13.81 3.41 32.29
C ARG A 402 -14.09 2.88 30.90
N GLY A 403 -13.46 1.77 30.52
CA GLY A 403 -13.62 1.26 29.15
C GLY A 403 -12.71 0.11 28.79
N THR A 404 -12.70 -0.23 27.50
CA THR A 404 -11.91 -1.33 26.95
C THR A 404 -11.25 -0.95 25.64
N TRP A 405 -10.11 -1.60 25.35
CA TRP A 405 -9.37 -1.51 24.10
C TRP A 405 -9.22 -2.90 23.47
N PHE A 406 -9.43 -2.97 22.17
CA PHE A 406 -9.31 -4.19 21.37
C PHE A 406 -8.34 -3.96 20.21
N ARG A 407 -7.33 -4.82 20.07
CA ARG A 407 -6.55 -4.92 18.84
C ARG A 407 -7.25 -5.89 17.93
N LEU A 408 -7.70 -5.43 16.77
CA LEU A 408 -8.41 -6.22 15.78
C LEU A 408 -7.53 -6.42 14.55
N ARG A 409 -7.72 -7.57 13.90
CA ARG A 409 -7.19 -7.87 12.57
C ARG A 409 -8.36 -8.21 11.64
N HIS A 410 -8.51 -7.48 10.55
CA HIS A 410 -9.44 -7.79 9.48
C HIS A 410 -8.96 -9.03 8.71
N ILE A 411 -9.86 -9.77 8.06
CA ILE A 411 -9.49 -10.93 7.24
C ILE A 411 -8.52 -10.62 6.10
N THR A 412 -8.51 -9.37 5.61
CA THR A 412 -7.56 -8.91 4.58
C THR A 412 -6.15 -8.65 5.13
N GLY A 413 -5.93 -8.83 6.44
CA GLY A 413 -4.62 -8.66 7.11
C GLY A 413 -4.44 -7.33 7.82
N THR A 414 -5.30 -6.35 7.56
CA THR A 414 -5.24 -5.02 8.17
C THR A 414 -5.48 -5.05 9.68
N GLU A 415 -4.66 -4.34 10.45
CA GLU A 415 -4.81 -4.25 11.91
C GLU A 415 -5.13 -2.85 12.40
N LEU A 416 -5.92 -2.75 13.47
CA LEU A 416 -6.20 -1.51 14.17
C LEU A 416 -6.44 -1.72 15.66
N TRP A 417 -6.45 -0.62 16.41
CA TRP A 417 -7.03 -0.56 17.74
C TRP A 417 -8.41 0.08 17.70
N VAL A 418 -9.37 -0.54 18.37
CA VAL A 418 -10.67 0.08 18.66
C VAL A 418 -10.88 0.17 20.17
N GLY A 419 -11.37 1.30 20.65
CA GLY A 419 -11.65 1.53 22.06
C GLY A 419 -13.11 1.92 22.28
N THR A 420 -13.64 1.58 23.45
CA THR A 420 -14.93 2.07 23.93
C THR A 420 -14.80 2.57 25.36
N ALA A 421 -15.42 3.70 25.70
CA ALA A 421 -15.35 4.28 27.03
C ALA A 421 -16.66 4.95 27.47
N HIS A 422 -16.93 4.89 28.77
CA HIS A 422 -18.02 5.60 29.42
C HIS A 422 -17.48 6.34 30.65
N PHE A 423 -17.40 7.67 30.57
CA PHE A 423 -16.87 8.51 31.65
C PHE A 423 -17.95 8.85 32.68
N THR A 424 -17.60 9.02 33.95
CA THR A 424 -18.61 9.18 35.00
C THR A 424 -19.32 10.55 34.93
N PRO A 425 -20.67 10.60 34.90
CA PRO A 425 -21.42 11.85 34.93
C PRO A 425 -21.27 12.57 36.28
N GLY A 426 -21.46 13.89 36.30
CA GLY A 426 -21.52 14.68 37.55
C GLY A 426 -20.21 14.83 38.34
N THR A 427 -19.10 14.29 37.85
CA THR A 427 -17.77 14.36 38.51
C THR A 427 -17.15 15.77 38.51
N SER A 428 -16.09 15.99 39.28
CA SER A 428 -15.25 17.20 39.12
C SER A 428 -14.43 17.14 37.82
N GLN A 429 -13.85 18.27 37.40
CA GLN A 429 -12.96 18.30 36.23
C GLN A 429 -11.71 17.43 36.44
N ILE A 430 -11.15 17.44 37.65
CA ILE A 430 -9.94 16.68 37.99
C ILE A 430 -10.21 15.18 37.87
N VAL A 431 -11.29 14.69 38.48
CA VAL A 431 -11.66 13.26 38.42
C VAL A 431 -11.96 12.83 36.98
N HIS A 432 -12.64 13.68 36.19
CA HIS A 432 -12.88 13.39 34.78
C HIS A 432 -11.56 13.30 33.98
N ALA A 433 -10.64 14.25 34.19
CA ALA A 433 -9.33 14.25 33.54
C ALA A 433 -8.48 13.01 33.89
N GLU A 434 -8.51 12.56 35.14
CA GLU A 434 -7.83 11.34 35.59
C GLU A 434 -8.41 10.10 34.92
N GLN A 435 -9.75 10.01 34.80
CA GLN A 435 -10.42 8.92 34.11
C GLN A 435 -10.05 8.85 32.63
N VAL A 436 -10.01 10.00 31.95
CA VAL A 436 -9.58 10.10 30.54
C VAL A 436 -8.13 9.65 30.41
N SER A 437 -7.24 10.15 31.27
CA SER A 437 -5.82 9.81 31.26
C SER A 437 -5.61 8.31 31.47
N ALA A 438 -6.28 7.71 32.47
CA ALA A 438 -6.20 6.28 32.74
C ALA A 438 -6.67 5.44 31.55
N HIS A 439 -7.77 5.82 30.89
CA HIS A 439 -8.26 5.13 29.70
C HIS A 439 -7.27 5.24 28.52
N LEU A 440 -6.72 6.42 28.27
CA LEU A 440 -5.77 6.66 27.17
C LEU A 440 -4.39 6.03 27.43
N GLN A 441 -3.94 5.93 28.68
CA GLN A 441 -2.76 5.14 29.08
C GLN A 441 -2.98 3.64 28.86
N GLY A 442 -4.25 3.21 28.89
CA GLY A 442 -4.69 1.90 28.43
C GLY A 442 -4.25 1.59 27.00
N LEU A 443 -4.25 2.55 26.08
CA LEU A 443 -3.81 2.34 24.71
C LEU A 443 -2.27 2.19 24.64
N PRO A 444 -1.72 1.02 24.23
CA PRO A 444 -0.29 0.85 24.07
C PRO A 444 0.28 1.81 23.01
N PRO A 445 1.55 2.23 23.13
CA PRO A 445 2.24 2.95 22.06
C PRO A 445 2.12 2.18 20.75
N THR A 446 1.52 2.78 19.74
CA THR A 446 1.16 2.09 18.50
C THR A 446 1.22 3.03 17.31
N GLN A 447 1.63 2.50 16.17
CA GLN A 447 1.52 3.15 14.86
C GLN A 447 0.28 2.70 14.09
N LEU A 448 -0.47 1.72 14.62
CA LEU A 448 -1.69 1.24 13.99
C LEU A 448 -2.78 2.34 14.00
N PRO A 449 -3.72 2.31 13.05
CA PRO A 449 -4.95 3.07 13.12
C PRO A 449 -5.66 2.86 14.47
N VAL A 450 -6.27 3.91 14.98
CA VAL A 450 -7.02 3.88 16.25
C VAL A 450 -8.37 4.55 16.05
N LEU A 451 -9.43 3.88 16.51
CA LEU A 451 -10.78 4.43 16.62
C LEU A 451 -11.23 4.32 18.08
N LEU A 452 -11.93 5.32 18.59
CA LEU A 452 -12.47 5.34 19.94
C LEU A 452 -13.90 5.88 19.89
N GLY A 453 -14.88 5.08 20.31
CA GLY A 453 -16.25 5.54 20.55
C GLY A 453 -16.45 5.74 22.05
N CYS A 454 -17.00 6.86 22.48
CA CYS A 454 -17.19 7.09 23.90
C CYS A 454 -18.35 8.02 24.23
N ASP A 455 -18.97 7.76 25.38
CA ASP A 455 -19.78 8.74 26.08
C ASP A 455 -18.86 9.58 26.98
N VAL A 456 -18.64 10.83 26.56
CA VAL A 456 -17.77 11.80 27.22
C VAL A 456 -18.39 12.30 28.53
N ASN A 457 -19.72 12.21 28.66
CA ASN A 457 -20.50 12.80 29.75
C ASN A 457 -20.20 14.29 29.99
N SER A 458 -19.80 15.00 28.92
CA SER A 458 -19.57 16.44 28.88
C SER A 458 -19.92 16.99 27.50
N VAL A 459 -20.48 18.19 27.46
CA VAL A 459 -20.99 18.78 26.21
C VAL A 459 -19.85 19.04 25.24
N MET A 460 -19.95 18.43 24.07
CA MET A 460 -19.17 18.78 22.88
C MET A 460 -19.92 19.83 22.07
N SER A 461 -19.18 20.75 21.47
CA SER A 461 -19.73 21.68 20.49
C SER A 461 -18.85 21.70 19.27
N TRP A 462 -19.37 22.19 18.16
CA TRP A 462 -18.68 22.19 16.89
C TRP A 462 -18.69 23.60 16.29
N ALA A 463 -17.62 23.92 15.59
CA ALA A 463 -17.51 25.13 14.79
C ALA A 463 -16.92 24.78 13.43
N SER A 464 -17.33 25.48 12.38
CA SER A 464 -16.67 25.35 11.08
C SER A 464 -15.36 26.13 11.08
N ASP A 465 -14.30 25.53 10.54
CA ASP A 465 -13.05 26.24 10.27
C ASP A 465 -13.10 27.04 8.95
N GLU A 466 -11.98 27.66 8.58
CA GLU A 466 -11.85 28.44 7.33
C GLU A 466 -12.09 27.61 6.06
N GLN A 467 -12.02 26.28 6.15
CA GLN A 467 -12.23 25.33 5.05
C GLN A 467 -13.65 24.75 5.07
N GLY A 468 -14.48 25.13 6.04
CA GLY A 468 -15.83 24.61 6.24
C GLY A 468 -15.88 23.27 6.98
N GLU A 469 -14.75 22.75 7.46
CA GLU A 469 -14.65 21.50 8.19
C GLU A 469 -15.04 21.70 9.66
N GLY A 470 -15.73 20.73 10.25
CA GLY A 470 -16.13 20.79 11.64
C GLY A 470 -14.97 20.54 12.60
N VAL A 471 -14.77 21.45 13.55
CA VAL A 471 -13.76 21.36 14.60
C VAL A 471 -14.44 21.31 15.96
N PRO A 472 -14.06 20.39 16.87
CA PRO A 472 -14.64 20.33 18.19
C PRO A 472 -14.19 21.55 19.02
N ALA A 473 -15.17 22.29 19.53
CA ALA A 473 -15.02 23.37 20.48
C ALA A 473 -15.42 22.91 21.89
N ALA A 474 -14.62 23.28 22.89
CA ALA A 474 -14.90 22.97 24.28
C ALA A 474 -15.79 24.05 24.91
N LYS A 475 -16.99 23.67 25.37
CA LYS A 475 -17.89 24.57 26.14
C LYS A 475 -17.52 24.64 27.64
N ASN A 476 -16.69 23.73 28.14
CA ASN A 476 -16.28 23.67 29.54
C ASN A 476 -14.88 23.04 29.72
N GLY A 477 -14.34 23.12 30.93
CA GLY A 477 -13.01 22.58 31.27
C GLY A 477 -12.88 21.06 31.11
N LYS A 478 -13.95 20.28 31.31
CA LYS A 478 -13.92 18.81 31.11
C LYS A 478 -13.73 18.45 29.64
N THR A 479 -14.53 19.05 28.76
CA THR A 479 -14.43 18.83 27.31
C THR A 479 -13.08 19.32 26.78
N PHE A 480 -12.57 20.45 27.31
CA PHE A 480 -11.25 20.96 26.94
C PHE A 480 -10.15 19.95 27.28
N GLU A 481 -10.13 19.46 28.52
CA GLU A 481 -9.13 18.53 29.00
C GLU A 481 -9.21 17.18 28.28
N PHE A 482 -10.43 16.67 28.04
CA PHE A 482 -10.67 15.49 27.22
C PHE A 482 -10.05 15.62 25.81
N LEU A 483 -10.40 16.69 25.08
CA LEU A 483 -9.90 16.92 23.73
C LEU A 483 -8.38 17.16 23.71
N SER A 484 -7.83 17.79 24.75
CA SER A 484 -6.39 18.02 24.90
C SER A 484 -5.63 16.70 25.07
N GLN A 485 -6.07 15.84 25.99
CA GLN A 485 -5.45 14.54 26.22
C GLN A 485 -5.59 13.61 25.01
N CYS A 486 -6.75 13.57 24.35
CA CYS A 486 -6.93 12.83 23.10
C CYS A 486 -5.96 13.31 22.01
N ARG A 487 -5.83 14.63 21.82
CA ARG A 487 -4.88 15.22 20.86
C ARG A 487 -3.42 14.86 21.17
N SER A 488 -3.04 14.78 22.44
CA SER A 488 -1.69 14.34 22.85
C SER A 488 -1.36 12.90 22.40
N ARG A 489 -2.40 12.07 22.19
CA ARG A 489 -2.29 10.70 21.64
C ARG A 489 -2.54 10.64 20.13
N GLY A 490 -2.73 11.77 19.47
CA GLY A 490 -3.04 11.87 18.04
C GLY A 490 -4.49 11.52 17.67
N LEU A 491 -5.39 11.41 18.66
CA LEU A 491 -6.82 11.20 18.44
C LEU A 491 -7.51 12.54 18.22
N THR A 492 -8.31 12.61 17.16
CA THR A 492 -9.11 13.79 16.81
C THR A 492 -10.58 13.38 16.77
N ALA A 493 -11.45 14.18 17.39
CA ALA A 493 -12.89 13.93 17.32
C ALA A 493 -13.41 14.19 15.91
N ILE A 494 -14.27 13.30 15.43
CA ILE A 494 -14.83 13.33 14.08
C ILE A 494 -16.11 14.15 14.12
N ALA A 495 -16.16 15.22 13.33
CA ALA A 495 -17.29 16.13 13.34
C ALA A 495 -18.49 15.58 12.56
N PRO A 496 -19.73 15.87 13.02
CA PRO A 496 -20.91 15.67 12.20
C PRO A 496 -20.99 16.74 11.10
N PRO A 497 -21.88 16.57 10.10
CA PRO A 497 -22.17 17.64 9.14
C PRO A 497 -22.59 18.93 9.85
N ALA A 498 -22.32 20.09 9.24
CA ALA A 498 -22.61 21.40 9.84
C ALA A 498 -24.09 21.58 10.26
N GLN A 499 -25.01 20.99 9.50
CA GLN A 499 -26.45 20.97 9.81
C GLN A 499 -26.79 20.22 11.11
N ASP A 500 -25.90 19.32 11.56
CA ASP A 500 -26.08 18.46 12.73
C ASP A 500 -25.23 18.90 13.93
N PHE A 501 -24.61 20.08 13.89
CA PHE A 501 -23.80 20.61 15.01
C PHE A 501 -24.59 20.78 16.31
N GLU A 502 -25.89 21.02 16.22
CA GLU A 502 -26.78 21.17 17.38
C GLU A 502 -27.68 19.93 17.61
N THR A 503 -27.56 18.89 16.77
CA THR A 503 -28.35 17.66 16.89
C THR A 503 -27.90 16.88 18.12
N PRO A 504 -28.73 16.67 19.15
CA PRO A 504 -28.30 16.02 20.39
C PRO A 504 -27.95 14.55 20.17
N THR A 505 -26.94 14.04 20.90
CA THR A 505 -26.65 12.60 20.97
C THR A 505 -27.25 11.96 22.22
N SER A 506 -27.56 12.76 23.24
CA SER A 506 -28.30 12.35 24.43
C SER A 506 -29.63 13.12 24.50
N CYS A 507 -30.71 12.37 24.65
CA CYS A 507 -32.11 12.76 24.67
C CYS A 507 -32.71 12.45 26.05
N PRO A 508 -32.56 13.34 27.04
CA PRO A 508 -32.99 13.09 28.41
C PRO A 508 -34.48 12.72 28.48
N ARG A 509 -34.81 11.72 29.32
CA ARG A 509 -36.20 11.28 29.54
C ARG A 509 -37.10 12.29 30.26
N GLN A 510 -36.54 13.42 30.69
CA GLN A 510 -37.25 14.46 31.43
C GLN A 510 -37.79 15.50 30.43
N ASP A 511 -39.12 15.68 30.37
CA ASP A 511 -39.81 16.55 29.41
C ASP A 511 -39.30 18.00 29.30
N ARG A 512 -38.58 18.50 30.32
CA ARG A 512 -38.08 19.89 30.37
C ARG A 512 -36.58 20.03 30.14
N ARG A 513 -35.85 18.94 29.89
CA ARG A 513 -34.39 18.97 29.76
C ARG A 513 -33.99 18.84 28.29
N ALA A 514 -33.35 19.88 27.77
CA ALA A 514 -32.82 19.86 26.41
C ALA A 514 -31.73 18.79 26.24
N GLY A 515 -31.75 18.13 25.08
CA GLY A 515 -30.72 17.19 24.67
C GLY A 515 -29.35 17.84 24.51
N LYS A 516 -28.30 17.03 24.56
CA LYS A 516 -26.91 17.48 24.47
C LYS A 516 -26.10 16.53 23.61
N GLN A 517 -25.07 17.04 22.94
CA GLN A 517 -24.05 16.19 22.33
C GLN A 517 -22.99 15.85 23.37
N ILE A 518 -23.00 14.61 23.84
CA ILE A 518 -22.05 14.09 24.85
C ILE A 518 -21.35 12.80 24.40
N ASP A 519 -21.79 12.23 23.27
CA ASP A 519 -21.18 11.07 22.65
C ASP A 519 -20.25 11.52 21.52
N ALA A 520 -19.13 10.82 21.34
CA ALA A 520 -18.15 11.15 20.31
C ALA A 520 -17.48 9.91 19.74
N ILE A 521 -17.07 10.01 18.48
CA ILE A 521 -16.11 9.08 17.86
C ILE A 521 -14.83 9.86 17.55
N LEU A 522 -13.68 9.28 17.90
CA LEU A 522 -12.35 9.83 17.65
C LEU A 522 -11.53 8.89 16.78
N GLY A 523 -10.71 9.45 15.90
CA GLY A 523 -9.82 8.71 15.01
C GLY A 523 -8.36 9.17 15.12
N ALA A 524 -7.43 8.25 14.96
CA ALA A 524 -6.01 8.52 14.72
C ALA A 524 -5.49 7.61 13.60
N ARG A 525 -4.75 8.18 12.64
CA ARG A 525 -4.16 7.43 11.51
C ARG A 525 -5.19 6.60 10.73
N VAL A 526 -6.40 7.12 10.64
CA VAL A 526 -7.56 6.55 9.93
C VAL A 526 -8.21 7.69 9.15
N ARG A 527 -8.68 7.41 7.93
CA ARG A 527 -9.52 8.36 7.20
C ARG A 527 -10.97 8.07 7.55
N THR A 528 -11.78 9.10 7.73
CA THR A 528 -13.17 8.91 8.14
C THR A 528 -14.09 9.79 7.30
N GLY A 529 -15.31 9.31 7.05
CA GLY A 529 -16.41 10.18 6.65
C GLY A 529 -16.86 11.09 7.81
N PRO A 530 -17.86 11.96 7.57
CA PRO A 530 -18.50 12.72 8.65
C PRO A 530 -19.20 11.79 9.64
N LEU A 531 -19.33 12.25 10.88
CA LEU A 531 -20.09 11.56 11.93
C LEU A 531 -21.59 11.67 11.64
N LEU A 532 -22.26 10.54 11.45
CA LEU A 532 -23.72 10.51 11.28
C LEU A 532 -24.39 10.27 12.63
N ILE A 533 -25.41 11.07 12.94
CA ILE A 533 -26.24 10.91 14.13
C ILE A 533 -27.59 10.37 13.66
N HIS A 534 -27.91 9.13 14.03
CA HIS A 534 -29.17 8.49 13.65
C HIS A 534 -30.31 8.99 14.55
N GLN A 535 -30.87 10.16 14.25
CA GLN A 535 -31.92 10.77 15.06
C GLN A 535 -33.14 9.84 15.23
N GLY A 536 -33.60 9.68 16.48
CA GLY A 536 -34.70 8.79 16.83
C GLY A 536 -34.29 7.34 17.10
N SER A 537 -33.04 6.96 16.85
CA SER A 537 -32.50 5.63 17.17
C SER A 537 -32.63 5.28 18.65
N HIS A 538 -32.55 6.27 19.54
CA HIS A 538 -32.75 6.08 20.98
C HIS A 538 -34.09 5.39 21.29
N LYS A 539 -35.15 5.68 20.51
CA LYS A 539 -36.47 5.05 20.66
C LYS A 539 -36.50 3.61 20.17
N ALA A 540 -35.75 3.29 19.11
CA ALA A 540 -35.69 1.96 18.53
C ALA A 540 -35.06 0.94 19.51
N LEU A 541 -34.01 1.36 20.24
CA LEU A 541 -33.40 0.52 21.27
C LEU A 541 -34.04 0.67 22.65
N GLY A 542 -34.69 1.81 22.94
CA GLY A 542 -35.20 2.14 24.28
C GLY A 542 -34.16 2.76 25.21
N THR A 543 -33.14 3.40 24.64
CA THR A 543 -32.11 4.18 25.36
C THR A 543 -32.46 5.68 25.30
N ASP A 544 -31.69 6.51 26.01
CA ASP A 544 -31.70 7.97 25.90
C ASP A 544 -30.54 8.51 25.05
N HIS A 545 -29.82 7.65 24.32
CA HIS A 545 -28.73 8.06 23.43
C HIS A 545 -28.97 7.66 21.97
N GLU A 546 -28.55 8.52 21.05
CA GLU A 546 -28.55 8.25 19.63
C GLU A 546 -27.35 7.38 19.23
N LEU A 547 -27.56 6.54 18.22
CA LEU A 547 -26.54 5.76 17.55
C LEU A 547 -25.67 6.70 16.71
N LEU A 548 -24.36 6.62 16.93
CA LEU A 548 -23.36 7.30 16.13
C LEU A 548 -22.78 6.35 15.10
N GLU A 549 -22.62 6.81 13.86
CA GLU A 549 -21.98 6.07 12.78
C GLU A 549 -20.84 6.89 12.17
N VAL A 550 -19.72 6.23 11.89
CA VAL A 550 -18.72 6.77 10.98
C VAL A 550 -18.23 5.70 10.03
N ARG A 551 -18.03 6.08 8.77
CA ARG A 551 -17.35 5.23 7.81
C ARG A 551 -15.83 5.40 7.96
N ALA A 552 -15.15 4.36 8.42
CA ALA A 552 -13.71 4.38 8.65
C ALA A 552 -12.99 3.68 7.51
N ALA A 553 -12.02 4.37 6.93
CA ALA A 553 -11.11 3.81 5.94
C ALA A 553 -9.70 3.69 6.51
N ILE A 554 -9.22 2.44 6.62
CA ILE A 554 -7.83 2.15 6.93
C ILE A 554 -7.04 2.29 5.63
N THR A 555 -6.46 3.46 5.43
CA THR A 555 -5.25 3.52 4.61
C THR A 555 -4.24 2.62 5.31
N GLU A 556 -3.61 1.66 4.62
CA GLU A 556 -2.36 1.07 5.12
C GLU A 556 -1.56 2.24 5.64
N GLY A 557 -1.45 2.31 6.98
CA GLY A 557 -0.94 3.49 7.64
C GLY A 557 0.34 3.83 6.93
N HIS A 558 0.52 5.10 6.52
CA HIS A 558 1.82 5.59 6.05
C HIS A 558 2.86 4.76 6.76
N LYS A 559 3.52 3.81 6.06
CA LYS A 559 4.52 2.92 6.67
C LYS A 559 5.34 3.89 7.47
N GLY A 560 5.19 3.83 8.80
CA GLY A 560 5.52 4.97 9.66
C GLY A 560 6.88 5.41 9.19
N ARG A 561 7.02 6.68 8.74
CA ARG A 561 8.27 7.17 8.13
C ARG A 561 9.38 6.47 8.90
N PRO A 562 10.21 5.63 8.23
CA PRO A 562 11.17 4.78 8.92
C PRO A 562 11.81 5.67 9.96
N TYR A 563 11.74 5.22 11.23
CA TYR A 563 12.07 5.99 12.45
C TYR A 563 12.89 7.20 12.06
N GLN A 564 12.41 8.43 12.30
CA GLN A 564 13.21 9.62 11.99
C GLN A 564 14.49 9.56 12.82
N THR A 565 15.47 8.81 12.32
CA THR A 565 16.88 8.78 12.67
C THR A 565 17.49 10.02 12.04
N SER A 566 16.78 11.14 12.17
CA SER A 566 17.29 12.41 11.72
C SER A 566 18.52 12.69 12.57
N PRO A 567 19.63 13.14 11.96
CA PRO A 567 20.82 13.48 12.71
C PRO A 567 20.47 14.40 13.86
N LYS A 568 21.02 14.16 15.04
CA LYS A 568 20.83 15.02 16.19
C LYS A 568 22.05 15.91 16.42
N ILE A 569 21.83 17.03 17.09
CA ILE A 569 22.88 17.94 17.55
C ILE A 569 22.85 17.96 19.07
N TRP A 570 24.03 18.02 19.67
CA TRP A 570 24.20 18.28 21.11
C TRP A 570 23.77 19.71 21.42
N ILE A 571 22.94 19.89 22.43
CA ILE A 571 22.45 21.19 22.90
C ILE A 571 22.93 21.53 24.32
N GLY A 572 23.77 20.69 24.92
CA GLY A 572 24.17 20.82 26.32
C GLY A 572 23.04 20.41 27.28
N GLY A 573 23.07 20.93 28.51
CA GLY A 573 21.99 20.74 29.49
C GLY A 573 22.31 19.80 30.66
N ILE A 574 23.57 19.35 30.79
CA ILE A 574 24.10 18.66 31.97
C ILE A 574 25.42 19.29 32.42
N THR A 575 25.60 19.40 33.73
CA THR A 575 26.79 19.96 34.39
C THR A 575 27.68 18.87 35.01
N SER A 576 27.12 17.70 35.25
CA SER A 576 27.81 16.48 35.69
C SER A 576 27.09 15.27 35.08
N VAL A 577 27.82 14.17 34.92
CA VAL A 577 27.25 12.89 34.48
C VAL A 577 26.75 12.13 35.73
N PRO A 578 25.63 11.38 35.66
CA PRO A 578 25.09 10.66 36.81
C PRO A 578 25.96 9.45 37.21
N GLN A 579 26.20 9.27 38.51
CA GLN A 579 26.98 8.17 39.16
C GLN A 579 26.73 6.75 38.61
N VAL A 580 25.54 6.50 38.06
CA VAL A 580 25.23 5.26 37.35
C VAL A 580 24.72 5.59 35.96
N LEU A 581 25.49 5.19 34.94
CA LEU A 581 25.21 5.44 33.54
C LEU A 581 24.74 4.15 32.85
N ASP A 582 23.48 3.76 33.08
CA ASP A 582 22.86 2.63 32.40
C ASP A 582 22.21 3.04 31.05
N GLN A 583 21.80 2.04 30.25
CA GLN A 583 21.20 2.30 28.93
C GLN A 583 19.91 3.15 29.00
N PRO A 584 18.98 2.95 29.97
CA PRO A 584 17.87 3.86 30.20
C PRO A 584 18.29 5.31 30.52
N ALA A 585 19.28 5.50 31.40
CA ALA A 585 19.80 6.82 31.76
C ALA A 585 20.45 7.50 30.56
N LEU A 586 21.24 6.78 29.75
CA LEU A 586 21.80 7.27 28.49
C LEU A 586 20.71 7.70 27.51
N THR A 587 19.66 6.91 27.37
CA THR A 587 18.52 7.22 26.49
C THR A 587 17.79 8.48 26.96
N ALA A 588 17.56 8.62 28.28
CA ALA A 588 16.93 9.79 28.87
C ALA A 588 17.81 11.05 28.73
N LEU A 589 19.12 10.92 28.96
CA LEU A 589 20.09 11.99 28.75
C LEU A 589 20.18 12.39 27.28
N ALA A 590 20.19 11.44 26.35
CA ALA A 590 20.17 11.72 24.93
C ALA A 590 18.90 12.48 24.53
N ALA A 591 17.73 12.09 25.04
CA ALA A 591 16.47 12.80 24.79
C ALA A 591 16.50 14.26 25.30
N LYS A 592 17.11 14.50 26.47
CA LYS A 592 17.22 15.82 27.08
C LYS A 592 18.29 16.72 26.44
N CYS A 593 19.45 16.14 26.11
CA CYS A 593 20.65 16.89 25.76
C CYS A 593 20.92 16.96 24.25
N THR A 594 20.01 16.39 23.44
CA THR A 594 20.09 16.47 21.99
C THR A 594 18.79 16.91 21.35
N ARG A 595 18.88 17.57 20.20
CA ARG A 595 17.74 17.95 19.36
C ARG A 595 17.95 17.50 17.93
N THR A 596 16.88 17.19 17.22
CA THR A 596 16.92 16.95 15.78
C THR A 596 17.58 18.12 15.05
N LYS A 597 18.57 17.81 14.20
CA LYS A 597 19.24 18.79 13.37
C LYS A 597 18.19 19.44 12.46
N PRO A 598 18.03 20.79 12.50
CA PRO A 598 17.09 21.48 11.64
C PRO A 598 17.37 21.14 10.17
N GLY A 599 16.31 20.86 9.41
CA GLY A 599 16.42 20.69 7.97
C GLY A 599 16.98 21.95 7.32
N THR A 600 17.88 21.78 6.36
CA THR A 600 18.52 22.87 5.61
C THR A 600 17.69 23.34 4.42
N ALA A 601 16.42 22.93 4.33
CA ALA A 601 15.50 23.40 3.31
C ALA A 601 15.19 24.89 3.51
N TYR A 602 14.82 25.58 2.41
CA TYR A 602 14.38 26.97 2.46
C TYR A 602 13.22 27.12 3.46
N LYS A 603 13.34 28.12 4.34
CA LYS A 603 12.30 28.57 5.26
C LYS A 603 12.12 30.05 5.06
N ASP A 604 10.87 30.52 5.11
CA ASP A 604 10.61 31.96 5.03
C ASP A 604 11.23 32.66 6.25
N PRO A 605 12.05 33.71 6.05
CA PRO A 605 12.56 34.52 7.15
C PRO A 605 11.41 35.31 7.80
N PRO A 606 11.61 35.85 9.02
CA PRO A 606 10.60 36.61 9.74
C PRO A 606 9.97 37.71 8.87
N GLU A 607 10.77 38.43 8.09
CA GLU A 607 10.31 39.51 7.21
C GLU A 607 9.29 39.06 6.15
N VAL A 608 9.43 37.83 5.62
CA VAL A 608 8.48 37.25 4.66
C VAL A 608 7.24 36.76 5.40
N GLN A 609 7.40 36.16 6.58
CA GLN A 609 6.28 35.74 7.42
C GLN A 609 5.42 36.95 7.81
N ASP A 610 6.04 38.04 8.26
CA ASP A 610 5.37 39.30 8.59
C ASP A 610 4.64 39.90 7.39
N ALA A 611 5.20 39.79 6.19
CA ALA A 611 4.53 40.24 4.96
C ALA A 611 3.27 39.40 4.64
N PHE A 612 3.31 38.09 4.88
CA PHE A 612 2.14 37.22 4.75
C PHE A 612 1.12 37.45 5.87
N HIS A 613 1.56 37.74 7.10
CA HIS A 613 0.68 38.13 8.19
C HIS A 613 -0.04 39.44 7.88
N ARG A 614 0.70 40.49 7.48
CA ARG A 614 0.11 41.76 7.04
C ARG A 614 -0.90 41.57 5.91
N ALA A 615 -0.57 40.76 4.90
CA ALA A 615 -1.49 40.48 3.79
C ALA A 615 -2.77 39.73 4.23
N ARG A 616 -2.67 38.90 5.28
CA ARG A 616 -3.83 38.22 5.88
C ARG A 616 -4.69 39.20 6.68
N ASP A 617 -4.06 40.09 7.44
CA ASP A 617 -4.74 41.08 8.28
C ASP A 617 -5.45 42.16 7.46
N THR A 618 -4.86 42.59 6.34
CA THR A 618 -5.45 43.63 5.47
C THR A 618 -6.47 43.08 4.47
N GLY A 619 -6.33 41.81 4.05
CA GLY A 619 -7.17 41.22 3.01
C GLY A 619 -6.99 41.82 1.60
N VAL A 620 -6.00 42.70 1.40
CA VAL A 620 -5.81 43.44 0.14
C VAL A 620 -4.94 42.63 -0.84
N GLY A 621 -5.39 42.46 -2.08
CA GLY A 621 -4.67 41.68 -3.10
C GLY A 621 -3.26 42.21 -3.45
N ALA A 622 -3.01 43.51 -3.26
CA ALA A 622 -1.70 44.12 -3.44
C ALA A 622 -0.67 43.60 -2.42
N ASP A 623 -1.06 43.42 -1.16
CA ASP A 623 -0.18 42.94 -0.09
C ASP A 623 0.20 41.46 -0.29
N TRP A 624 -0.73 40.65 -0.80
CA TRP A 624 -0.44 39.28 -1.22
C TRP A 624 0.57 39.22 -2.37
N THR A 625 0.47 40.17 -3.31
CA THR A 625 1.41 40.26 -4.44
C THR A 625 2.80 40.69 -3.95
N ALA A 626 2.87 41.64 -3.02
CA ALA A 626 4.11 42.08 -2.39
C ALA A 626 4.78 40.94 -1.59
N ALA A 627 4.02 40.23 -0.74
CA ALA A 627 4.53 39.10 0.05
C ALA A 627 5.06 37.95 -0.85
N ARG A 628 4.34 37.61 -1.93
CA ARG A 628 4.79 36.62 -2.91
C ARG A 628 6.07 37.06 -3.65
N LYS A 629 6.16 38.34 -4.02
CA LYS A 629 7.36 38.92 -4.65
C LYS A 629 8.56 38.86 -3.71
N GLN A 630 8.37 39.19 -2.44
CA GLN A 630 9.39 39.14 -1.40
C GLN A 630 9.88 37.70 -1.16
N ARG A 631 8.97 36.73 -1.00
CA ARG A 631 9.32 35.30 -0.91
C ARG A 631 10.14 34.83 -2.11
N LYS A 632 9.77 35.27 -3.33
CA LYS A 632 10.51 34.90 -4.55
C LYS A 632 11.95 35.47 -4.54
N GLN A 633 12.15 36.70 -4.08
CA GLN A 633 13.46 37.33 -3.99
C GLN A 633 14.35 36.66 -2.94
N VAL A 634 13.82 36.43 -1.73
CA VAL A 634 14.56 35.76 -0.65
C VAL A 634 14.89 34.32 -1.02
N ARG A 635 13.97 33.60 -1.67
CA ARG A 635 14.27 32.25 -2.16
C ARG A 635 15.38 32.26 -3.22
N ALA A 636 15.37 33.22 -4.14
CA ALA A 636 16.42 33.36 -5.14
C ALA A 636 17.80 33.69 -4.51
N SER A 637 17.84 34.55 -3.50
CA SER A 637 19.09 34.85 -2.77
C SER A 637 19.60 33.64 -2.01
N TRP A 638 18.72 32.90 -1.32
CA TRP A 638 19.05 31.66 -0.63
C TRP A 638 19.57 30.57 -1.60
N GLU A 639 18.95 30.41 -2.77
CA GLU A 639 19.41 29.47 -3.80
C GLU A 639 20.81 29.85 -4.33
N ARG A 640 21.08 31.15 -4.54
CA ARG A 640 22.39 31.66 -4.95
C ARG A 640 23.47 31.41 -3.88
N GLU A 641 23.21 31.78 -2.64
CA GLU A 641 24.16 31.59 -1.52
C GLU A 641 24.46 30.09 -1.30
N ARG A 642 23.45 29.23 -1.43
CA ARG A 642 23.62 27.78 -1.34
C ARG A 642 24.50 27.22 -2.46
N LEU A 643 24.36 27.74 -3.68
CA LEU A 643 25.18 27.39 -4.84
C LEU A 643 26.64 27.85 -4.67
N GLU A 644 26.83 29.06 -4.14
CA GLU A 644 28.14 29.60 -3.77
C GLU A 644 28.82 28.73 -2.69
N ARG A 645 28.09 28.37 -1.62
CA ARG A 645 28.62 27.46 -0.59
C ARG A 645 29.03 26.09 -1.16
N ALA A 646 28.19 25.49 -1.99
CA ALA A 646 28.51 24.21 -2.61
C ALA A 646 29.75 24.27 -3.52
N THR A 647 29.94 25.39 -4.23
CA THR A 647 31.12 25.60 -5.09
C THR A 647 32.36 26.01 -4.32
N SER A 648 32.23 26.60 -3.13
CA SER A 648 33.33 26.85 -2.19
C SER A 648 33.79 25.61 -1.41
N GLY A 649 33.18 24.45 -1.65
CA GLY A 649 33.59 23.17 -1.05
C GLY A 649 32.77 22.71 0.15
N ASP A 650 31.61 23.32 0.45
CA ASP A 650 30.66 22.79 1.43
C ASP A 650 29.95 21.54 0.87
N TRP A 651 30.44 20.37 1.28
CA TRP A 651 29.88 19.06 0.87
C TRP A 651 28.45 18.81 1.34
N ALA A 652 27.99 19.48 2.40
CA ALA A 652 26.61 19.36 2.85
C ALA A 652 25.68 20.14 1.91
N ALA A 653 26.05 21.37 1.53
CA ALA A 653 25.33 22.15 0.53
C ALA A 653 25.31 21.44 -0.85
N TYR A 654 26.46 20.87 -1.25
CA TYR A 654 26.59 20.07 -2.48
C TYR A 654 25.68 18.83 -2.48
N ARG A 655 25.67 18.04 -1.39
CA ARG A 655 24.82 16.84 -1.28
C ARG A 655 23.34 17.14 -1.39
N GLN A 656 22.92 18.33 -0.94
CA GLN A 656 21.54 18.76 -1.05
C GLN A 656 21.21 19.25 -2.47
N LEU A 657 22.18 19.81 -3.21
CA LEU A 657 22.00 20.31 -4.58
C LEU A 657 21.93 19.19 -5.61
N ARG A 658 22.49 18.01 -5.30
CA ARG A 658 22.10 16.80 -6.01
C ARG A 658 20.58 16.73 -5.96
N LYS A 659 19.92 16.80 -7.12
CA LYS A 659 18.58 16.23 -7.25
C LYS A 659 18.72 14.84 -6.66
N THR A 660 18.07 14.60 -5.52
CA THR A 660 17.69 13.25 -5.18
C THR A 660 16.87 12.79 -6.37
N ASN A 661 17.50 12.02 -7.26
CA ASN A 661 16.76 10.93 -7.87
C ASN A 661 16.31 10.11 -6.65
N ASN A 662 15.17 10.48 -6.07
CA ASN A 662 14.42 9.66 -5.13
C ASN A 662 13.82 8.48 -5.92
N GLU A 663 14.63 7.84 -6.75
CA GLU A 663 14.52 6.43 -6.98
C GLU A 663 15.28 5.91 -5.77
N GLY A 664 14.57 5.75 -4.65
CA GLY A 664 15.22 5.12 -3.51
C GLY A 664 15.74 3.76 -3.96
N TRP A 665 16.71 3.24 -3.22
CA TRP A 665 17.23 1.90 -3.48
C TRP A 665 16.08 0.86 -3.59
N ASP A 666 14.96 1.11 -2.92
CA ASP A 666 13.69 0.38 -3.03
C ASP A 666 13.09 0.36 -4.44
N MET A 667 13.12 1.47 -5.18
CA MET A 667 12.63 1.55 -6.56
C MET A 667 13.54 0.78 -7.53
N VAL A 668 14.86 0.94 -7.41
CA VAL A 668 15.83 0.20 -8.24
C VAL A 668 15.78 -1.30 -7.92
N PHE A 669 15.61 -1.66 -6.64
CA PHE A 669 15.45 -3.03 -6.19
C PHE A 669 14.11 -3.65 -6.65
N ALA A 670 13.01 -2.88 -6.61
CA ALA A 670 11.70 -3.31 -7.11
C ALA A 670 11.67 -3.45 -8.64
N GLU A 671 12.34 -2.54 -9.37
CA GLU A 671 12.49 -2.64 -10.83
C GLU A 671 13.35 -3.84 -11.23
N ALA A 672 14.37 -4.20 -10.42
CA ALA A 672 15.19 -5.39 -10.65
C ALA A 672 14.47 -6.73 -10.38
N HIS A 673 13.35 -6.72 -9.63
CA HIS A 673 12.60 -7.92 -9.22
C HIS A 673 11.13 -7.87 -9.67
N GLU A 674 10.89 -7.44 -10.92
CA GLU A 674 9.58 -7.28 -11.56
C GLU A 674 8.58 -8.41 -11.17
N GLY A 675 7.49 -8.02 -10.49
CA GLY A 675 6.37 -8.92 -10.16
C GLY A 675 6.45 -9.63 -8.79
N LYS A 676 7.50 -9.39 -7.99
CA LYS A 676 7.60 -9.90 -6.62
C LYS A 676 7.60 -8.73 -5.63
N ASP A 677 6.96 -8.90 -4.47
CA ASP A 677 6.99 -7.90 -3.41
C ASP A 677 8.44 -7.69 -2.94
N PRO A 678 9.02 -6.48 -3.04
CA PRO A 678 10.38 -6.19 -2.59
C PRO A 678 10.66 -6.62 -1.16
N HIS A 679 9.65 -6.50 -0.27
CA HIS A 679 9.79 -6.92 1.11
C HIS A 679 9.79 -8.44 1.24
N GLN A 680 8.94 -9.15 0.50
CA GLN A 680 8.98 -10.60 0.40
C GLN A 680 10.28 -11.08 -0.24
N VAL A 681 10.83 -10.42 -1.26
CA VAL A 681 12.12 -10.78 -1.86
C VAL A 681 13.26 -10.59 -0.87
N ILE A 682 13.28 -9.47 -0.13
CA ILE A 682 14.27 -9.25 0.93
C ILE A 682 14.06 -10.25 2.07
N HIS A 683 12.82 -10.51 2.48
CA HIS A 683 12.48 -11.44 3.53
C HIS A 683 12.82 -12.87 3.13
N ASP A 684 12.54 -13.31 1.91
CA ASP A 684 12.87 -14.64 1.39
C ASP A 684 14.36 -14.78 1.12
N HIS A 685 15.03 -13.70 0.71
CA HIS A 685 16.47 -13.66 0.58
C HIS A 685 17.14 -13.79 1.96
N LEU A 686 16.71 -13.00 2.94
CA LEU A 686 17.19 -13.07 4.32
C LEU A 686 16.78 -14.38 4.99
N ALA A 687 15.54 -14.85 4.80
CA ALA A 687 15.06 -16.12 5.31
C ALA A 687 15.82 -17.27 4.66
N GLY A 688 16.14 -17.23 3.38
CA GLY A 688 17.01 -18.19 2.70
C GLY A 688 18.45 -18.17 3.23
N ILE A 689 18.95 -16.99 3.63
CA ILE A 689 20.24 -16.85 4.34
C ILE A 689 20.14 -17.40 5.78
N TYR A 690 18.98 -17.35 6.42
CA TYR A 690 18.78 -17.72 7.83
C TYR A 690 18.12 -19.08 8.06
N SER A 691 17.60 -19.72 7.03
CA SER A 691 17.02 -21.05 7.05
C SER A 691 18.09 -22.12 6.85
N THR A 692 19.20 -22.01 7.58
CA THR A 692 20.02 -23.19 7.86
C THR A 692 19.30 -23.91 8.98
N GLY A 693 18.65 -25.04 8.70
CA GLY A 693 17.83 -25.82 9.64
C GLY A 693 18.57 -26.41 10.85
N GLN A 694 19.65 -25.77 11.31
CA GLN A 694 20.41 -26.09 12.50
C GLN A 694 20.07 -25.13 13.63
N VAL A 695 19.56 -25.70 14.72
CA VAL A 695 19.36 -25.00 15.99
C VAL A 695 20.74 -24.82 16.63
N VAL A 696 21.15 -23.57 16.84
CA VAL A 696 22.37 -23.26 17.60
C VAL A 696 22.09 -23.59 19.08
N PRO A 697 22.91 -24.44 19.72
CA PRO A 697 22.73 -24.75 21.14
C PRO A 697 22.95 -23.49 22.00
N PRO A 698 22.28 -23.40 23.18
CA PRO A 698 22.45 -22.27 24.08
C PRO A 698 23.90 -22.19 24.56
N LEU A 699 24.52 -21.01 24.40
CA LEU A 699 25.88 -20.75 24.84
C LEU A 699 25.93 -20.62 26.37
N GLY A 700 26.94 -21.24 26.98
CA GLY A 700 27.29 -21.04 28.39
C GLY A 700 27.97 -19.68 28.63
N PRO A 701 28.12 -19.27 29.90
CA PRO A 701 28.86 -18.06 30.27
C PRO A 701 30.34 -18.16 29.84
N TRP A 702 30.90 -17.05 29.39
CA TRP A 702 32.31 -16.97 28.98
C TRP A 702 33.25 -16.94 30.20
N GLU A 703 34.27 -17.79 30.19
CA GLU A 703 35.31 -17.86 31.22
C GLU A 703 36.65 -17.37 30.64
N GLY A 704 37.08 -16.16 31.02
CA GLY A 704 38.38 -15.59 30.64
C GLY A 704 38.64 -14.24 31.32
N ASP A 705 39.89 -13.77 31.26
CA ASP A 705 40.30 -12.51 31.88
C ASP A 705 39.90 -11.28 31.04
N LEU A 706 39.37 -10.26 31.72
CA LEU A 706 38.88 -9.00 31.13
C LEU A 706 39.92 -7.89 31.28
N GLN A 707 40.25 -7.21 30.18
CA GLN A 707 41.07 -5.98 30.20
C GLN A 707 40.20 -4.78 29.80
N GLU A 708 40.30 -3.67 30.55
CA GLU A 708 39.57 -2.42 30.30
C GLU A 708 40.25 -1.60 29.20
N PHE A 709 39.46 -0.89 28.38
CA PHE A 709 39.99 0.10 27.43
C PHE A 709 40.75 1.21 28.17
N THR A 710 41.85 1.66 27.58
CA THR A 710 42.52 2.87 28.01
C THR A 710 41.67 4.10 27.68
N MET A 711 41.86 5.18 28.45
CA MET A 711 41.20 6.46 28.15
C MET A 711 41.59 7.02 26.79
N GLU A 712 42.82 6.72 26.35
CA GLU A 712 43.34 7.14 25.05
C GLU A 712 42.59 6.45 23.90
N GLU A 713 42.38 5.13 23.99
CA GLU A 713 41.60 4.36 23.00
C GLU A 713 40.15 4.86 22.90
N LEU A 714 39.54 5.17 24.05
CA LEU A 714 38.18 5.70 24.10
C LEU A 714 38.07 7.08 23.44
N GLU A 715 39.04 7.97 23.68
CA GLU A 715 39.10 9.29 23.05
C GLU A 715 39.33 9.19 21.54
N GLN A 716 40.22 8.29 21.11
CA GLN A 716 40.46 8.00 19.69
C GLN A 716 39.20 7.46 19.01
N ALA A 717 38.49 6.51 19.64
CA ALA A 717 37.25 5.95 19.10
C ALA A 717 36.15 7.02 18.95
N VAL A 718 35.99 7.90 19.93
CA VAL A 718 35.03 9.02 19.86
C VAL A 718 35.43 10.04 18.78
N ALA A 719 36.73 10.27 18.58
CA ALA A 719 37.22 11.17 17.54
C ALA A 719 36.98 10.62 16.12
N LEU A 720 37.11 9.30 15.93
CA LEU A 720 36.90 8.61 14.66
C LEU A 720 35.40 8.49 14.27
N GLY A 721 34.49 8.67 15.22
CA GLY A 721 33.06 8.57 14.98
C GLY A 721 32.52 9.65 14.02
N LYS A 722 31.70 9.23 13.05
CA LYS A 722 31.15 10.11 12.02
C LYS A 722 29.99 10.95 12.55
N LYS A 723 30.18 12.28 12.62
CA LYS A 723 29.14 13.26 12.95
C LYS A 723 28.06 13.35 11.86
N GLY A 724 26.85 13.78 12.25
CA GLY A 724 25.73 14.08 11.37
C GLY A 724 25.08 12.83 10.78
N LYS A 725 25.20 11.68 11.45
CA LYS A 725 24.62 10.40 11.04
C LYS A 725 23.26 10.19 11.67
N ALA A 726 22.52 9.27 11.05
CA ALA A 726 21.30 8.74 11.61
C ALA A 726 21.59 8.03 12.94
N ILE A 727 20.72 8.23 13.93
CA ILE A 727 20.87 7.70 15.29
C ILE A 727 20.15 6.35 15.43
N GLY A 728 20.59 5.52 16.38
CA GLY A 728 19.93 4.28 16.76
C GLY A 728 18.58 4.49 17.47
N VAL A 729 17.92 3.39 17.81
CA VAL A 729 16.61 3.39 18.52
C VAL A 729 16.68 4.00 19.92
N ASP A 730 17.85 4.00 20.53
CA ASP A 730 18.14 4.60 21.83
C ASP A 730 18.36 6.12 21.76
N GLY A 731 18.42 6.68 20.54
CA GLY A 731 18.58 8.12 20.32
C GLY A 731 19.97 8.66 20.66
N THR A 732 20.94 7.79 20.95
CA THR A 732 22.32 8.14 21.28
C THR A 732 23.05 8.54 19.99
N SER A 733 23.48 9.80 19.90
CA SER A 733 24.21 10.31 18.74
C SER A 733 25.71 10.43 19.01
N GLN A 734 26.54 10.47 17.97
CA GLN A 734 27.98 10.71 18.14
C GLN A 734 28.26 12.06 18.82
N GLU A 735 27.44 13.06 18.50
CA GLU A 735 27.48 14.39 19.13
C GLU A 735 27.16 14.33 20.62
N PHE A 736 26.22 13.46 21.01
CA PHE A 736 25.92 13.21 22.42
C PHE A 736 27.09 12.58 23.14
N LEU A 737 27.70 11.52 22.57
CA LEU A 737 28.85 10.86 23.18
C LEU A 737 30.06 11.78 23.29
N ALA A 738 30.33 12.58 22.25
CA ALA A 738 31.38 13.59 22.28
C ALA A 738 31.10 14.69 23.32
N GLY A 739 29.85 15.12 23.45
CA GLY A 739 29.43 16.08 24.47
C GLY A 739 29.59 15.53 25.89
N LEU A 740 29.23 14.27 26.11
CA LEU A 740 29.33 13.60 27.41
C LEU A 740 30.80 13.50 27.90
N VAL A 741 31.75 13.22 27.01
CA VAL A 741 33.19 13.16 27.32
C VAL A 741 33.75 14.52 27.75
N GLN A 742 33.11 15.62 27.36
CA GLN A 742 33.53 16.98 27.72
C GLN A 742 32.97 17.45 29.07
N VAL A 743 32.03 16.72 29.66
CA VAL A 743 31.41 17.07 30.96
C VAL A 743 32.27 16.54 32.11
N PRO A 744 32.47 17.29 33.21
CA PRO A 744 33.14 16.80 34.41
C PRO A 744 32.53 15.49 34.93
N GLY A 745 33.35 14.48 35.24
CA GLY A 745 32.92 13.12 35.60
C GLY A 745 32.64 12.20 34.40
N GLY A 746 32.34 12.75 33.21
CA GLY A 746 32.00 11.96 32.02
C GLY A 746 33.13 11.10 31.46
N LYS A 747 34.40 11.42 31.79
CA LYS A 747 35.58 10.58 31.49
C LYS A 747 35.70 9.39 32.43
N GLU A 748 35.36 9.55 33.71
CA GLU A 748 35.53 8.53 34.76
C GLU A 748 34.36 7.55 34.79
N GLU A 749 33.13 8.02 34.55
CA GLU A 749 31.89 7.22 34.58
C GLU A 749 31.71 6.32 33.36
N ARG A 750 32.43 6.59 32.27
CA ARG A 750 32.41 5.72 31.08
C ARG A 750 33.28 4.47 31.25
N ARG A 751 34.12 4.39 32.30
CA ARG A 751 34.78 3.14 32.72
C ARG A 751 33.79 2.11 33.27
N SER A 752 32.66 2.55 33.87
CA SER A 752 31.67 1.66 34.50
C SER A 752 30.46 1.33 33.62
N ALA A 753 30.35 1.93 32.42
CA ALA A 753 29.30 1.65 31.46
C ALA A 753 29.71 0.49 30.52
N PRO A 754 29.00 -0.66 30.51
CA PRO A 754 29.42 -1.85 29.77
C PRO A 754 29.27 -1.64 28.26
N GLY A 755 30.40 -1.43 27.59
CA GLY A 755 30.54 -1.48 26.13
C GLY A 755 31.82 -2.23 25.75
N LYS A 756 31.87 -3.54 26.00
CA LYS A 756 33.01 -4.43 25.75
C LYS A 756 33.00 -4.97 24.32
N ILE A 757 34.05 -4.71 23.52
CA ILE A 757 34.73 -5.70 22.66
C ILE A 757 36.17 -5.23 22.43
N ASP A 758 37.14 -5.82 23.12
CA ASP A 758 38.52 -5.95 22.62
C ASP A 758 39.00 -7.37 22.90
N LEU A 759 39.75 -7.94 21.97
CA LEU A 759 40.03 -9.38 21.87
C LEU A 759 41.52 -9.61 21.62
N HIS A 760 42.36 -9.34 22.62
CA HIS A 760 43.77 -9.73 22.55
C HIS A 760 43.87 -11.27 22.63
N LYS A 761 44.38 -11.91 21.57
CA LYS A 761 44.50 -13.38 21.38
C LYS A 761 43.20 -14.19 21.28
N ALA A 762 42.02 -13.57 21.34
CA ALA A 762 40.78 -14.33 21.16
C ALA A 762 40.59 -14.84 19.72
N TYR A 763 41.32 -14.25 18.77
CA TYR A 763 41.34 -14.61 17.36
C TYR A 763 41.73 -16.09 17.13
N ASP A 764 42.55 -16.67 18.01
CA ASP A 764 42.94 -18.10 17.96
C ASP A 764 41.86 -19.05 18.52
N MET A 765 40.81 -18.52 19.17
CA MET A 765 39.82 -19.30 19.94
C MET A 765 38.35 -18.91 19.62
N VAL A 766 38.09 -18.30 18.47
CA VAL A 766 36.75 -17.79 18.11
C VAL A 766 35.76 -18.92 17.80
N ASP A 767 34.69 -18.98 18.59
CA ASP A 767 33.49 -19.77 18.29
C ASP A 767 32.75 -19.16 17.08
N ARG A 768 32.90 -19.81 15.91
CA ARG A 768 32.43 -19.32 14.61
C ARG A 768 30.90 -19.14 14.54
N PRO A 769 30.08 -20.09 15.04
CA PRO A 769 28.64 -19.88 15.23
C PRO A 769 28.26 -18.62 16.03
N ALA A 770 28.97 -18.33 17.12
CA ALA A 770 28.71 -17.15 17.96
C ALA A 770 29.10 -15.84 17.25
N LEU A 771 30.21 -15.85 16.51
CA LEU A 771 30.67 -14.71 15.70
C LEU A 771 29.66 -14.38 14.59
N LEU A 772 29.16 -15.40 13.87
CA LEU A 772 28.13 -15.21 12.86
C LEU A 772 26.82 -14.68 13.44
N THR A 773 26.43 -15.16 14.62
CA THR A 773 25.23 -14.65 15.31
C THR A 773 25.37 -13.17 15.67
N ARG A 774 26.57 -12.71 16.08
CA ARG A 774 26.86 -11.30 16.35
C ARG A 774 26.96 -10.43 15.10
N LEU A 775 27.53 -10.95 14.01
CA LEU A 775 27.56 -10.26 12.70
C LEU A 775 26.15 -10.07 12.13
N LYS A 776 25.25 -11.05 12.32
CA LYS A 776 23.83 -10.97 11.92
C LYS A 776 23.06 -9.85 12.63
N ALA A 777 23.41 -9.54 13.88
CA ALA A 777 22.73 -8.52 14.69
C ALA A 777 23.26 -7.09 14.47
N SER A 778 24.41 -6.91 13.81
CA SER A 778 25.19 -5.67 13.85
C SER A 778 25.50 -5.05 12.48
N LEU A 779 24.79 -5.41 11.40
CA LEU A 779 24.96 -4.81 10.07
C LEU A 779 24.88 -3.27 10.13
N GLY A 780 26.04 -2.61 10.01
CA GLY A 780 26.20 -1.16 10.17
C GLY A 780 27.13 -0.72 11.32
N SER A 781 27.57 -1.65 12.18
CA SER A 781 28.62 -1.39 13.19
C SER A 781 30.00 -1.20 12.54
N ILE A 782 30.92 -0.56 13.27
CA ILE A 782 32.27 -0.23 12.77
C ILE A 782 33.12 -1.51 12.71
N GLU A 783 32.82 -2.48 13.56
CA GLU A 783 33.56 -3.71 13.79
C GLU A 783 33.19 -4.81 12.79
N SER A 784 31.95 -4.80 12.26
CA SER A 784 31.46 -5.87 11.38
C SER A 784 32.36 -6.15 10.15
N PRO A 785 32.88 -5.14 9.40
CA PRO A 785 33.73 -5.42 8.25
C PRO A 785 35.06 -6.09 8.62
N ALA A 786 35.66 -5.70 9.74
CA ALA A 786 36.92 -6.28 10.22
C ALA A 786 36.73 -7.74 10.66
N LEU A 787 35.68 -8.01 11.44
CA LEU A 787 35.34 -9.36 11.89
C LEU A 787 34.99 -10.29 10.72
N PHE A 788 34.26 -9.78 9.73
CA PHE A 788 33.94 -10.55 8.53
C PHE A 788 35.19 -10.85 7.70
N SER A 789 36.06 -9.86 7.49
CA SER A 789 37.33 -10.05 6.76
C SER A 789 38.20 -11.12 7.41
N TYR A 790 38.36 -11.05 8.73
CA TYR A 790 39.12 -12.04 9.50
C TYR A 790 38.54 -13.45 9.34
N LEU A 791 37.23 -13.61 9.53
CA LEU A 791 36.57 -14.91 9.39
C LEU A 791 36.77 -15.48 7.97
N ALA A 792 36.60 -14.63 6.96
CA ALA A 792 36.70 -15.05 5.57
C ALA A 792 38.14 -15.43 5.18
N GLU A 793 39.15 -14.71 5.71
CA GLU A 793 40.57 -15.03 5.56
C GLU A 793 40.92 -16.37 6.24
N GLN A 794 40.46 -16.59 7.46
CA GLN A 794 40.66 -17.86 8.18
C GLN A 794 40.06 -19.05 7.42
N ILE A 795 38.83 -18.90 6.91
CA ILE A 795 38.18 -19.96 6.11
C ILE A 795 38.99 -20.27 4.85
N LEU A 796 39.51 -19.24 4.17
CA LEU A 796 40.31 -19.43 2.98
C LEU A 796 41.63 -20.15 3.30
N GLU A 797 42.33 -19.74 4.36
CA GLU A 797 43.60 -20.36 4.76
C GLU A 797 43.42 -21.80 5.22
N GLU A 798 42.35 -22.10 5.98
CA GLU A 798 41.98 -23.48 6.32
C GLU A 798 41.68 -24.33 5.09
N THR A 799 40.97 -23.77 4.11
CA THR A 799 40.71 -24.47 2.85
C THR A 799 42.02 -24.81 2.14
N ARG A 800 42.96 -23.85 2.09
CA ARG A 800 44.27 -24.04 1.46
C ARG A 800 45.09 -25.12 2.17
N ALA A 801 45.08 -25.11 3.50
CA ALA A 801 45.81 -26.08 4.32
C ALA A 801 45.20 -27.49 4.23
N GLU A 802 43.88 -27.63 4.41
CA GLU A 802 43.19 -28.92 4.46
C GLU A 802 43.23 -29.66 3.12
N PHE A 803 43.10 -28.94 2.01
CA PHE A 803 43.07 -29.52 0.67
C PHE A 803 44.41 -29.40 -0.09
N GLU A 804 45.46 -28.98 0.62
CA GLU A 804 46.84 -28.83 0.14
C GLU A 804 46.94 -28.05 -1.18
N TRP A 805 46.25 -26.90 -1.28
CA TRP A 805 46.20 -26.12 -2.52
C TRP A 805 47.59 -25.68 -3.01
N THR A 806 48.52 -25.44 -2.08
CA THR A 806 49.91 -25.06 -2.37
C THR A 806 50.72 -26.15 -3.07
N LYS A 807 50.30 -27.42 -2.98
CA LYS A 807 50.97 -28.54 -3.66
C LYS A 807 50.41 -28.81 -5.06
N ARG A 808 49.37 -28.09 -5.47
CA ARG A 808 48.74 -28.27 -6.79
C ARG A 808 49.51 -27.50 -7.86
N GLY A 809 49.27 -27.85 -9.12
CA GLY A 809 49.82 -27.11 -10.25
C GLY A 809 49.36 -25.65 -10.20
N GLN A 810 50.31 -24.73 -10.33
CA GLN A 810 50.01 -23.30 -10.40
C GLN A 810 49.35 -22.97 -11.75
N ALA A 811 48.27 -22.19 -11.70
CA ALA A 811 47.61 -21.56 -12.82
C ALA A 811 48.57 -20.62 -13.58
N PHE A 812 49.45 -19.90 -12.87
CA PHE A 812 50.48 -19.07 -13.49
C PHE A 812 51.84 -19.31 -12.86
N GLN A 813 52.85 -19.58 -13.68
CA GLN A 813 54.22 -19.64 -13.19
C GLN A 813 54.67 -18.26 -12.69
N GLY A 814 55.18 -18.22 -11.45
CA GLY A 814 55.69 -17.00 -10.82
C GLY A 814 54.63 -16.14 -10.12
N LEU A 815 53.35 -16.53 -10.13
CA LEU A 815 52.32 -15.90 -9.31
C LEU A 815 52.02 -16.78 -8.10
N GLU A 816 52.57 -16.41 -6.94
CA GLU A 816 52.37 -17.18 -5.69
C GLU A 816 50.97 -17.04 -5.10
N LEU A 817 50.23 -15.99 -5.48
CA LEU A 817 48.89 -15.67 -5.01
C LEU A 817 47.83 -16.05 -6.05
N GLU A 818 47.23 -17.22 -5.88
CA GLU A 818 46.14 -17.75 -6.71
C GLU A 818 44.75 -17.62 -6.07
N GLU A 819 44.69 -16.86 -4.98
CA GLU A 819 43.48 -16.60 -4.22
C GLU A 819 43.54 -15.16 -3.70
N VAL A 820 42.52 -14.36 -4.03
CA VAL A 820 42.41 -12.97 -3.56
C VAL A 820 41.01 -12.79 -3.00
N LEU A 821 40.91 -12.15 -1.85
CA LEU A 821 39.63 -11.91 -1.19
C LEU A 821 39.51 -10.43 -0.84
N PHE A 822 38.34 -9.85 -1.15
CA PHE A 822 37.94 -8.55 -0.68
C PHE A 822 36.52 -8.64 -0.13
N MET A 823 36.39 -8.73 1.20
CA MET A 823 35.10 -9.00 1.86
C MET A 823 34.46 -10.28 1.29
N ASP A 824 33.24 -10.20 0.76
CA ASP A 824 32.50 -11.31 0.18
C ASP A 824 32.89 -11.60 -1.27
N ASP A 825 33.64 -10.71 -1.92
CA ASP A 825 34.14 -10.89 -3.28
C ASP A 825 35.50 -11.63 -3.27
N GLY A 826 35.47 -12.91 -3.68
CA GLY A 826 36.66 -13.74 -3.86
C GLY A 826 37.07 -13.88 -5.32
N VAL A 827 38.35 -14.06 -5.59
CA VAL A 827 38.90 -14.45 -6.89
C VAL A 827 39.78 -15.67 -6.70
N VAL A 828 39.51 -16.73 -7.46
CA VAL A 828 40.29 -17.98 -7.42
C VAL A 828 40.74 -18.34 -8.82
N TRP A 829 42.01 -18.74 -8.92
CA TRP A 829 42.66 -19.16 -10.15
C TRP A 829 42.96 -20.65 -10.14
N ALA A 830 42.85 -21.29 -11.30
CA ALA A 830 43.21 -22.71 -11.49
C ALA A 830 43.57 -22.98 -12.96
N ASP A 831 44.43 -23.97 -13.21
CA ASP A 831 44.93 -24.35 -14.53
C ASP A 831 43.88 -24.95 -15.50
N SER A 832 42.73 -25.37 -14.99
CA SER A 832 41.70 -26.07 -15.76
C SER A 832 40.32 -25.94 -15.11
N ALA A 833 39.25 -26.06 -15.91
CA ALA A 833 37.86 -25.99 -15.40
C ALA A 833 37.56 -27.05 -14.34
N LYS A 834 38.17 -28.23 -14.49
CA LYS A 834 38.07 -29.31 -13.52
C LYS A 834 38.76 -28.96 -12.20
N ALA A 835 39.98 -28.42 -12.24
CA ALA A 835 40.69 -27.99 -11.04
C ALA A 835 39.97 -26.83 -10.34
N LEU A 836 39.42 -25.89 -11.11
CA LEU A 836 38.64 -24.78 -10.60
C LEU A 836 37.36 -25.24 -9.91
N GLY A 837 36.58 -26.12 -10.55
CA GLY A 837 35.38 -26.70 -9.95
C GLY A 837 35.68 -27.46 -8.66
N ARG A 838 36.81 -28.17 -8.62
CA ARG A 838 37.29 -28.83 -7.41
C ARG A 838 37.66 -27.85 -6.30
N LYS A 839 38.46 -26.81 -6.57
CA LYS A 839 38.79 -25.77 -5.58
C LYS A 839 37.51 -25.13 -5.00
N LEU A 840 36.50 -24.85 -5.84
CA LEU A 840 35.25 -24.26 -5.37
C LEU A 840 34.41 -25.20 -4.50
N GLU A 841 34.35 -26.48 -4.85
CA GLU A 841 33.63 -27.47 -4.05
C GLU A 841 34.29 -27.64 -2.67
N GLU A 842 35.62 -27.69 -2.63
CA GLU A 842 36.41 -27.74 -1.40
C GLU A 842 36.22 -26.48 -0.54
N TRP A 843 36.25 -25.29 -1.15
CA TRP A 843 35.98 -24.05 -0.43
C TRP A 843 34.54 -23.98 0.09
N SER A 844 33.58 -24.44 -0.70
CA SER A 844 32.17 -24.57 -0.29
C SER A 844 32.02 -25.44 0.96
N GLN A 845 32.76 -26.55 1.05
CA GLN A 845 32.73 -27.43 2.23
C GLN A 845 33.21 -26.73 3.50
N VAL A 846 34.30 -25.94 3.41
CA VAL A 846 34.83 -25.20 4.57
C VAL A 846 33.92 -24.04 4.95
N LEU A 847 33.39 -23.30 3.97
CA LEU A 847 32.39 -22.26 4.18
C LEU A 847 31.17 -22.80 4.91
N LEU A 848 30.64 -23.96 4.49
CA LEU A 848 29.48 -24.60 5.11
C LEU A 848 29.73 -24.97 6.57
N ARG A 849 30.92 -25.48 6.91
CA ARG A 849 31.31 -25.74 8.31
C ARG A 849 31.34 -24.46 9.14
N ALA A 850 31.71 -23.35 8.53
CA ALA A 850 31.69 -22.04 9.17
C ALA A 850 30.30 -21.39 9.21
N GLY A 851 29.25 -22.01 8.66
CA GLY A 851 27.90 -21.46 8.59
C GLY A 851 27.67 -20.46 7.45
N LEU A 852 28.52 -20.48 6.43
CA LEU A 852 28.50 -19.65 5.23
C LEU A 852 28.28 -20.51 3.99
N SER A 853 27.87 -19.91 2.87
CA SER A 853 27.73 -20.63 1.60
C SER A 853 28.17 -19.76 0.42
N LEU A 854 28.65 -20.43 -0.62
CA LEU A 854 28.84 -19.80 -1.93
C LEU A 854 27.47 -19.57 -2.57
N ASN A 855 27.33 -18.47 -3.33
CA ASN A 855 26.14 -18.21 -4.13
C ASN A 855 26.42 -18.47 -5.63
N PRO A 856 26.06 -19.65 -6.16
CA PRO A 856 26.36 -20.02 -7.55
C PRO A 856 25.78 -19.04 -8.59
N ALA A 857 24.66 -18.39 -8.28
CA ALA A 857 24.00 -17.45 -9.20
C ALA A 857 24.77 -16.13 -9.36
N LYS A 858 25.59 -15.76 -8.36
CA LYS A 858 26.44 -14.57 -8.42
C LYS A 858 27.86 -14.89 -8.93
N CYS A 859 28.31 -16.13 -8.75
CA CYS A 859 29.61 -16.57 -9.25
C CYS A 859 29.68 -16.50 -10.78
N LYS A 860 30.85 -16.14 -11.31
CA LYS A 860 31.09 -16.03 -12.75
C LYS A 860 32.42 -16.67 -13.10
N VAL A 861 32.45 -17.39 -14.21
CA VAL A 861 33.67 -18.02 -14.72
C VAL A 861 34.14 -17.34 -15.99
N TYR A 862 35.39 -16.93 -16.02
CA TYR A 862 36.10 -16.62 -17.24
C TYR A 862 37.05 -17.76 -17.59
N LEU A 863 36.88 -18.29 -18.80
CA LEU A 863 37.81 -19.23 -19.39
C LEU A 863 38.62 -18.50 -20.45
N SER A 864 39.95 -18.62 -20.38
CA SER A 864 40.83 -18.18 -21.45
C SER A 864 40.35 -18.73 -22.81
N PRO A 865 40.41 -17.95 -23.91
CA PRO A 865 40.14 -18.45 -25.25
C PRO A 865 41.00 -19.67 -25.63
N TYR A 866 42.15 -19.83 -24.96
CA TYR A 866 43.10 -20.89 -25.18
C TYR A 866 42.91 -22.10 -24.25
N ALA A 867 41.94 -22.07 -23.33
CA ALA A 867 41.70 -23.18 -22.41
C ALA A 867 41.28 -24.45 -23.18
N THR A 868 41.99 -25.55 -22.93
CA THR A 868 41.72 -26.87 -23.51
C THR A 868 40.95 -27.73 -22.50
N GLY A 869 40.03 -28.58 -22.99
CA GLY A 869 39.21 -29.47 -22.16
C GLY A 869 37.77 -28.99 -21.89
N PRO A 870 37.07 -29.63 -20.95
CA PRO A 870 35.67 -29.32 -20.62
C PRO A 870 35.53 -27.86 -20.19
N LYS A 871 34.57 -27.14 -20.75
CA LYS A 871 34.33 -25.70 -20.48
C LYS A 871 33.32 -25.45 -19.37
N GLU A 872 33.02 -26.48 -18.58
CA GLU A 872 31.95 -26.43 -17.60
C GLU A 872 32.52 -26.53 -16.19
N VAL A 873 32.15 -25.55 -15.35
CA VAL A 873 32.50 -25.51 -13.93
C VAL A 873 31.20 -25.68 -13.15
N ARG A 874 31.18 -26.68 -12.26
CA ARG A 874 30.03 -26.96 -11.38
C ARG A 874 30.43 -26.74 -9.93
N VAL A 875 29.50 -26.19 -9.15
CA VAL A 875 29.61 -26.04 -7.69
C VAL A 875 28.28 -26.45 -7.09
N ALA A 876 28.28 -27.37 -6.13
CA ALA A 876 27.06 -27.91 -5.51
C ALA A 876 26.01 -28.36 -6.56
N GLY A 877 26.47 -29.01 -7.62
CA GLY A 877 25.63 -29.48 -8.74
C GLY A 877 25.14 -28.39 -9.71
N THR A 878 25.37 -27.11 -9.41
CA THR A 878 24.95 -25.97 -10.25
C THR A 878 26.07 -25.55 -11.20
N VAL A 879 25.72 -25.33 -12.47
CA VAL A 879 26.67 -24.85 -13.50
C VAL A 879 26.90 -23.35 -13.33
N ILE A 880 28.15 -22.93 -13.19
CA ILE A 880 28.50 -21.51 -13.07
C ILE A 880 28.53 -20.86 -14.45
N PRO A 881 27.87 -19.71 -14.66
CA PRO A 881 27.80 -19.07 -15.97
C PRO A 881 29.19 -18.58 -16.43
N GLN A 882 29.54 -18.92 -17.67
CA GLN A 882 30.74 -18.41 -18.33
C GLN A 882 30.51 -16.98 -18.85
N VAL A 883 31.49 -16.11 -18.66
CA VAL A 883 31.49 -14.73 -19.13
C VAL A 883 32.71 -14.45 -20.03
N PRO A 884 32.58 -13.59 -21.05
CA PRO A 884 33.68 -13.26 -21.97
C PRO A 884 34.73 -12.32 -21.36
N THR A 885 34.41 -11.70 -20.22
CA THR A 885 35.30 -10.85 -19.42
C THR A 885 34.92 -10.99 -17.95
N LEU A 886 35.89 -10.93 -17.06
CA LEU A 886 35.69 -11.04 -15.61
C LEU A 886 35.90 -9.67 -14.96
N ALA A 887 34.91 -9.13 -14.26
CA ALA A 887 34.98 -7.77 -13.71
C ALA A 887 35.44 -7.77 -12.25
N ILE A 888 36.75 -7.71 -12.00
CA ILE A 888 37.32 -7.68 -10.65
C ILE A 888 37.41 -6.22 -10.19
N MET A 889 36.75 -5.89 -9.07
CA MET A 889 36.71 -4.52 -8.51
C MET A 889 36.28 -3.43 -9.53
N GLY A 890 35.42 -3.80 -10.48
CA GLY A 890 34.93 -2.93 -11.54
C GLY A 890 35.89 -2.74 -12.73
N VAL A 891 36.94 -3.55 -12.83
CA VAL A 891 37.88 -3.59 -13.95
C VAL A 891 37.70 -4.90 -14.73
N PRO A 892 37.44 -4.86 -16.05
CA PRO A 892 37.26 -6.06 -16.85
C PRO A 892 38.61 -6.71 -17.21
N PHE A 893 38.82 -7.91 -16.72
CA PHE A 893 39.95 -8.78 -17.04
C PHE A 893 39.58 -9.77 -18.15
N ARG A 894 40.47 -9.91 -19.13
CA ARG A 894 40.51 -10.97 -20.13
C ARG A 894 41.93 -11.12 -20.64
N VAL A 895 42.27 -12.31 -21.14
CA VAL A 895 43.52 -12.53 -21.86
C VAL A 895 43.59 -11.60 -23.07
N GLY A 896 44.72 -10.91 -23.22
CA GLY A 896 44.95 -9.93 -24.28
C GLY A 896 44.34 -8.54 -24.04
N ALA A 897 43.80 -8.25 -22.85
CA ALA A 897 43.36 -6.91 -22.51
C ALA A 897 44.56 -5.93 -22.48
N SER A 898 44.44 -4.80 -23.18
CA SER A 898 45.46 -3.74 -23.12
C SER A 898 45.31 -2.90 -21.84
N SER A 899 46.38 -2.22 -21.41
CA SER A 899 46.31 -1.27 -20.29
C SER A 899 45.26 -0.18 -20.51
N ALA A 900 45.01 0.21 -21.77
CA ALA A 900 43.96 1.17 -22.11
C ALA A 900 42.55 0.61 -21.85
N GLU A 901 42.32 -0.68 -22.12
CA GLU A 901 41.05 -1.35 -21.82
C GLU A 901 40.82 -1.47 -20.31
N LEU A 902 41.86 -1.72 -19.53
CA LEU A 902 41.80 -1.76 -18.06
C LEU A 902 41.50 -0.37 -17.46
N LEU A 903 42.01 0.70 -18.07
CA LEU A 903 41.79 2.09 -17.63
C LEU A 903 40.44 2.67 -18.07
N ALA A 904 39.86 2.15 -19.16
CA ALA A 904 38.63 2.69 -19.76
C ALA A 904 37.45 2.83 -18.77
N PRO A 905 37.16 1.86 -17.87
CA PRO A 905 36.08 2.00 -16.89
C PRO A 905 36.30 3.15 -15.90
N PHE A 906 37.55 3.42 -15.49
CA PHE A 906 37.86 4.54 -14.59
C PHE A 906 37.65 5.88 -15.29
N LEU A 907 38.10 5.99 -16.55
CA LEU A 907 37.86 7.17 -17.37
C LEU A 907 36.37 7.38 -17.63
N GLN A 908 35.61 6.31 -17.87
CA GLN A 908 34.18 6.40 -18.08
C GLN A 908 33.45 6.83 -16.81
N ARG A 909 33.76 6.26 -15.63
CA ARG A 909 33.22 6.70 -14.34
C ARG A 909 33.52 8.17 -14.07
N THR A 910 34.73 8.61 -14.39
CA THR A 910 35.14 10.02 -14.26
C THR A 910 34.33 10.93 -15.20
N LYS A 911 34.15 10.54 -16.47
CA LYS A 911 33.31 11.25 -17.45
C LYS A 911 31.85 11.32 -17.00
N ASP A 912 31.28 10.20 -16.56
CA ASP A 912 29.89 10.14 -16.10
C ASP A 912 29.68 11.05 -14.88
N LYS A 913 30.65 11.06 -13.96
CA LYS A 913 30.63 11.97 -12.81
C LYS A 913 30.73 13.43 -13.24
N PHE A 914 31.64 13.77 -14.15
CA PHE A 914 31.76 15.11 -14.71
C PHE A 914 30.44 15.58 -15.33
N TRP A 915 29.81 14.75 -16.15
CA TRP A 915 28.54 15.09 -16.81
C TRP A 915 27.36 15.20 -15.84
N ALA A 916 27.31 14.36 -14.80
CA ALA A 916 26.33 14.47 -13.73
C ALA A 916 26.44 15.83 -13.00
N LEU A 917 27.64 16.40 -12.92
CA LEU A 917 27.90 17.69 -12.28
C LEU A 917 27.93 18.88 -13.24
N LYS A 918 27.64 18.67 -14.53
CA LYS A 918 27.62 19.71 -15.56
C LYS A 918 26.82 20.94 -15.14
N HIS A 919 25.69 20.76 -14.46
CA HIS A 919 24.83 21.85 -14.01
C HIS A 919 25.50 22.73 -12.95
N LEU A 920 26.35 22.17 -12.08
CA LEU A 920 27.13 22.92 -11.09
C LEU A 920 28.35 23.59 -11.73
N LEU A 921 29.04 22.88 -12.62
CA LEU A 921 30.18 23.41 -13.38
C LEU A 921 29.77 24.53 -14.36
N ARG A 922 28.51 24.56 -14.78
CA ARG A 922 27.91 25.64 -15.59
C ARG A 922 27.15 26.68 -14.78
N ALA A 923 27.07 26.52 -13.46
CA ALA A 923 26.35 27.45 -12.63
C ALA A 923 27.11 28.79 -12.55
N SER A 924 26.37 29.89 -12.38
CA SER A 924 26.92 31.24 -12.24
C SER A 924 27.63 31.41 -10.90
N THR A 925 28.79 30.77 -10.75
CA THR A 925 29.65 30.77 -9.56
C THR A 925 31.08 31.14 -9.93
N PRO A 926 31.89 31.62 -8.97
CA PRO A 926 33.28 31.96 -9.20
C PRO A 926 34.05 30.80 -9.85
N LEU A 927 34.91 31.12 -10.84
CA LEU A 927 35.68 30.11 -11.57
C LEU A 927 36.54 29.26 -10.62
N GLN A 928 37.14 29.88 -9.60
CA GLN A 928 37.93 29.20 -8.58
C GLN A 928 37.17 28.06 -7.88
N GLY A 929 35.92 28.29 -7.46
CA GLY A 929 35.11 27.26 -6.82
C GLY A 929 34.74 26.12 -7.77
N ARG A 930 34.52 26.43 -9.06
CA ARG A 930 34.27 25.40 -10.08
C ARG A 930 35.51 24.56 -10.39
N VAL A 931 36.70 25.17 -10.39
CA VAL A 931 37.97 24.47 -10.55
C VAL A 931 38.26 23.59 -9.34
N GLN A 932 38.06 24.09 -8.12
CA GLN A 932 38.20 23.28 -6.89
C GLN A 932 37.21 22.11 -6.83
N LEU A 933 35.97 22.31 -7.28
CA LEU A 933 34.99 21.24 -7.40
C LEU A 933 35.43 20.19 -8.43
N LEU A 934 35.97 20.62 -9.58
CA LEU A 934 36.48 19.72 -10.61
C LEU A 934 37.68 18.92 -10.11
N ASP A 935 38.66 19.59 -9.51
CA ASP A 935 39.87 19.00 -8.93
C ASP A 935 39.53 17.95 -7.87
N ARG A 936 38.63 18.26 -6.94
CA ARG A 936 38.18 17.30 -5.92
C ARG A 936 37.37 16.12 -6.46
N VAL A 937 36.66 16.28 -7.57
CA VAL A 937 35.82 15.21 -8.14
C VAL A 937 36.61 14.32 -9.09
N VAL A 938 37.53 14.89 -9.86
CA VAL A 938 38.35 14.19 -10.85
C VAL A 938 39.62 13.63 -10.21
N GLY A 939 40.24 14.34 -9.27
CA GLY A 939 41.44 13.92 -8.55
C GLY A 939 41.22 12.69 -7.65
N VAL A 940 39.98 12.39 -7.24
CA VAL A 940 39.63 11.16 -6.51
C VAL A 940 39.32 9.99 -7.46
N GLY A 941 39.01 10.27 -8.73
CA GLY A 941 38.61 9.25 -9.73
C GLY A 941 39.75 8.67 -10.57
N LEU A 942 40.93 9.30 -10.53
CA LEU A 942 42.15 8.83 -11.18
C LEU A 942 43.15 8.45 -10.08
N PRO A 943 43.40 7.15 -9.83
CA PRO A 943 44.58 6.75 -9.07
C PRO A 943 45.79 6.95 -9.99
N VAL A 944 46.21 8.19 -10.17
CA VAL A 944 47.55 8.51 -10.68
C VAL A 944 48.29 9.10 -9.50
N GLY A 945 49.01 8.22 -8.81
CA GLY A 945 49.82 8.54 -7.64
C GLY A 945 51.04 7.64 -7.59
N TYR A 946 51.91 7.74 -8.61
CA TYR A 946 53.34 7.75 -8.33
C TYR A 946 53.60 9.09 -7.62
N ASN A 947 53.52 9.10 -6.28
CA ASN A 947 54.25 9.99 -5.37
C ASN A 947 53.84 9.70 -3.91
N ASP A 948 54.82 9.15 -3.18
CA ASP A 948 55.06 9.21 -1.74
C ASP A 948 53.93 8.90 -0.74
N GLY A 949 53.89 7.63 -0.31
CA GLY A 949 54.00 7.29 1.12
C GLY A 949 52.79 7.45 2.06
N GLY A 950 51.56 7.67 1.58
CA GLY A 950 50.36 7.78 2.45
C GLY A 950 49.37 6.61 2.30
N PRO A 951 48.77 6.08 3.39
CA PRO A 951 47.81 4.97 3.29
C PRO A 951 46.49 5.41 2.63
N LEU A 952 46.10 4.69 1.58
CA LEU A 952 44.83 4.81 0.86
C LEU A 952 43.64 4.50 1.78
N GLN A 953 42.88 5.49 2.21
CA GLN A 953 41.57 5.28 2.85
C GLN A 953 40.49 5.05 1.78
N ALA A 954 40.09 3.78 1.62
CA ALA A 954 38.95 3.39 0.81
C ALA A 954 37.64 3.76 1.50
N THR A 955 37.02 4.88 1.14
CA THR A 955 35.65 5.20 1.56
C THR A 955 34.74 5.37 0.36
N GLY A 956 33.97 4.32 0.04
CA GLY A 956 32.80 4.44 -0.84
C GLY A 956 32.57 3.26 -1.79
N LEU A 957 32.23 2.09 -1.24
CA LEU A 957 31.54 1.01 -1.95
C LEU A 957 30.46 0.46 -1.01
N GLU A 958 29.25 0.28 -1.55
CA GLU A 958 28.04 -0.07 -0.81
C GLU A 958 28.08 -1.52 -0.31
N GLN A 959 27.41 -1.77 0.82
CA GLN A 959 27.40 -3.02 1.56
C GLN A 959 26.58 -4.10 0.82
N GLY A 960 27.23 -5.22 0.47
CA GLY A 960 26.58 -6.48 0.10
C GLY A 960 26.27 -7.31 1.35
N THR A 961 25.11 -7.97 1.36
CA THR A 961 24.71 -8.88 2.44
C THR A 961 25.19 -10.31 2.15
N GLY A 962 26.04 -10.83 3.04
CA GLY A 962 26.04 -12.22 3.54
C GLY A 962 26.09 -13.39 2.56
N ASN A 963 26.63 -13.23 1.35
CA ASN A 963 26.81 -14.33 0.39
C ASN A 963 28.12 -14.13 -0.38
N PHE A 964 29.04 -15.09 -0.31
CA PHE A 964 30.30 -15.01 -1.06
C PHE A 964 30.05 -15.06 -2.56
N GLN A 965 30.61 -14.08 -3.27
CA GLN A 965 30.62 -14.00 -4.71
C GLN A 965 32.04 -14.30 -5.18
N VAL A 966 32.22 -15.41 -5.92
CA VAL A 966 33.54 -15.78 -6.41
C VAL A 966 33.63 -15.56 -7.92
N GLN A 967 34.65 -14.82 -8.33
CA GLN A 967 35.02 -14.59 -9.71
C GLN A 967 36.18 -15.51 -10.08
N LEU A 968 36.06 -16.21 -11.19
CA LEU A 968 36.88 -17.38 -11.45
C LEU A 968 37.62 -17.25 -12.76
N PHE A 969 38.92 -17.53 -12.77
CA PHE A 969 39.77 -17.35 -13.94
C PHE A 969 40.60 -18.59 -14.23
N ILE A 970 40.60 -19.02 -15.50
CA ILE A 970 41.40 -20.15 -15.98
C ILE A 970 42.37 -19.66 -17.05
N PRO A 971 43.69 -19.60 -16.77
CA PRO A 971 44.70 -19.28 -17.76
C PRO A 971 44.98 -20.42 -18.73
N TYR A 972 45.83 -20.11 -19.71
CA TYR A 972 46.34 -21.05 -20.70
C TYR A 972 47.48 -21.90 -20.11
N SER A 973 47.46 -23.22 -20.34
CA SER A 973 48.48 -24.17 -19.84
C SER A 973 49.64 -24.46 -20.81
N GLY A 974 49.82 -23.67 -21.87
CA GLY A 974 50.63 -24.08 -23.03
C GLY A 974 51.76 -23.15 -23.50
N MET A 975 52.33 -22.28 -22.67
CA MET A 975 53.52 -21.51 -23.06
C MET A 975 54.58 -21.50 -21.95
N VAL A 976 55.26 -22.63 -21.83
CA VAL A 976 56.61 -22.72 -21.23
C VAL A 976 57.38 -23.71 -22.10
N ASP A 977 57.59 -23.32 -23.35
CA ASP A 977 58.61 -23.84 -24.26
C ASP A 977 58.61 -22.93 -25.52
N SER A 978 58.94 -21.65 -25.31
CA SER A 978 59.47 -20.73 -26.34
C SER A 978 60.06 -19.48 -25.71
#